data_AF-A0A819QB57-F1
#
_entry.id   AF-A0A819QB57-F1
#
_cell.length_a   1.000
_cell.length_b   1.000
_cell.length_c   1.000
_cell.angle_alpha   90.00
_cell.angle_beta   90.00
_cell.angle_gamma   90.00
#
_symmetry.space_group_name_H-M   'P 1'
#
loop_
_entity.id
_entity.type
_entity.pdbx_description
1 polymer ?
#
loop_
_entity_poly.entity_id
_entity_poly.type
_entity_poly.pdbx_seq_one_letter_code
_entity_poly.pdbx_strand_id
1 'polypeptide(L)'
;LKSYPNLNNLIISNDEQQLPPKQSNINKIDRHDQSNNNNHYNDDDDDLVEEHLLMDNENDEFVMTGGGTEVEDYQENDDDDDDYENDDDYENDEDIENDDNGDCDANNDKGNFDGNNDNGDDNDDNNDNDDSNGYRNAEINGFDDHENLLRFIEEEILDRWSENVQVGPNDPSLTNEQKLILFLMTKCRRLINMIRKSSVLTLYFNHQRKILKIKRNVLRDVCTRWNSTYFMIHSLIVVRPIIERLYNDKHNLNITNEQIEKLNHLEITTTEWNFLKQLRHVLRIFQKATKTISGQHYPTMGSAFFILTKLKKYLSKDIHDNSIVKNLKKLLMGKMIHYFDKDRTQLNLLKFHSFFDPTGYRVLSDTDKRSIEYDIKQMYENDIINLSNSSSSSTSILNNSGISSTTSKTTTTTSTNLTSSSKPNTKKKRTNMETFLESIDDDIVLQNNGGTRATIIEELYTYQSLVNQYNSKNKPNTLSCLVFWKIYEFTLPYLFKLAKRYICTPATSVAAEAAFSTASYIARRERSRLSVKNLEATMFLKEEIAETGDENIIKQGFRMSAVPENVDMIIIGSGMAGLTVASIMAQEGKKVLLLEQHDVIGGNTHTFKEKGFNFETGLHYIGGRIGKKTSNLRKHFDCITKNGVEWEKMDDIYDLVVIRDGEKREQYPMYSDVKILKKTLISSFFEEEKAIHEYFNMIKKARIGITVLFLLKCIPYQWMQKIIHKLVQPFLSIFDETTEQVLSKLTNNKKLIGILTYLYGDYVEVPSRSSFGIQALLSDHYRGGGYFPIGGPSMIARTIVPIIEKSKGKAFVRAPVSSILINEENKAVGVIVKGHQIFSRIVVSAISSTITYKYLTPQTHQHLVQSHLKIIESPELASEIGYMSMFIGLQGDSDELNLPKRNLWIFPSWNHDENMKKFCDDYNADFPVIFISFASAKDPTYHTRNPKKSVASIITVGTYEHVEDYKDKRVKHRGDAYSQLKDQWKERMLEIFLKEFPNLKDKIVYVDNGTTVTNDFYLGTYHGATCGLAHTPERFRQVEILSPTSPIKNLYLSGQDMLTCGVSGGLMSGFMTLYAISSSLIFKYPKRN
;
A
#
# COMPACT_ATOMS: atom_id res chain seq x y z
N LEU A 1 -17.74 12.13 30.86
CA LEU A 1 -17.70 13.21 31.87
C LEU A 1 -18.93 14.09 31.71
N LYS A 2 -20.03 13.71 32.37
CA LYS A 2 -21.26 14.51 32.55
C LYS A 2 -21.89 14.05 33.88
N SER A 3 -21.32 14.49 34.99
CA SER A 3 -21.88 14.26 36.33
C SER A 3 -21.23 15.19 37.36
N TYR A 4 -22.05 15.64 38.31
CA TYR A 4 -21.80 16.51 39.46
C TYR A 4 -21.51 18.02 39.19
N PRO A 5 -22.26 18.92 39.88
CA PRO A 5 -22.09 20.38 39.82
C PRO A 5 -21.33 20.93 41.04
N ASN A 6 -21.43 22.24 41.27
CA ASN A 6 -20.99 23.03 42.43
C ASN A 6 -19.48 23.25 42.60
N LEU A 7 -19.02 24.44 42.19
CA LEU A 7 -18.17 25.30 43.05
C LEU A 7 -18.15 26.74 42.50
N ASN A 8 -19.07 27.56 43.00
CA ASN A 8 -18.93 29.02 42.95
C ASN A 8 -18.06 29.49 44.14
N ASN A 9 -17.58 30.73 44.05
CA ASN A 9 -16.85 31.48 45.08
C ASN A 9 -15.41 31.05 45.39
N LEU A 10 -14.45 31.71 44.71
CA LEU A 10 -13.34 32.36 45.42
C LEU A 10 -13.05 33.71 44.74
N ILE A 11 -12.84 34.75 45.55
CA ILE A 11 -12.88 36.17 45.13
C ILE A 11 -11.51 36.80 45.35
N ILE A 12 -11.01 37.54 44.34
CA ILE A 12 -10.29 38.82 44.52
C ILE A 12 -10.80 39.77 43.42
N SER A 13 -10.95 41.06 43.76
CA SER A 13 -11.62 42.11 42.99
C SER A 13 -10.66 43.12 42.33
N ASN A 14 -11.29 44.19 41.79
CA ASN A 14 -10.78 45.53 41.39
C ASN A 14 -10.71 45.74 39.87
N ASP A 15 -11.29 46.80 39.27
CA ASP A 15 -12.17 47.93 39.69
C ASP A 15 -12.92 48.44 38.42
N GLU A 16 -14.01 49.25 38.39
CA GLU A 16 -14.80 50.02 39.38
C GLU A 16 -16.23 50.32 38.80
N GLN A 17 -17.01 51.18 39.46
CA GLN A 17 -18.09 52.05 38.93
C GLN A 17 -19.44 51.48 38.41
N GLN A 18 -20.44 51.51 39.32
CA GLN A 18 -21.79 52.14 39.24
C GLN A 18 -22.78 51.81 38.07
N LEU A 19 -24.13 51.76 38.24
CA LEU A 19 -25.13 51.67 39.34
C LEU A 19 -26.48 51.16 38.70
N PRO A 20 -27.61 50.89 39.44
CA PRO A 20 -28.59 49.83 39.12
C PRO A 20 -30.07 50.33 39.07
N PRO A 21 -31.15 49.57 39.45
CA PRO A 21 -31.58 48.16 39.21
C PRO A 21 -32.99 48.09 38.50
N LYS A 22 -33.56 46.93 38.12
CA LYS A 22 -34.53 46.08 38.89
C LYS A 22 -35.09 44.94 37.99
N GLN A 23 -35.33 43.69 38.44
CA GLN A 23 -36.55 43.13 39.09
C GLN A 23 -37.85 43.30 38.26
N SER A 24 -38.78 42.32 38.08
CA SER A 24 -39.00 41.03 38.79
C SER A 24 -39.95 40.02 38.07
N ASN A 25 -39.55 38.73 38.03
CA ASN A 25 -40.19 37.55 38.69
C ASN A 25 -41.70 37.13 38.45
N ILE A 26 -41.93 35.80 38.43
CA ILE A 26 -43.17 35.00 38.77
C ILE A 26 -44.11 34.48 37.65
N ASN A 27 -44.05 33.15 37.43
CA ASN A 27 -45.08 32.06 37.35
C ASN A 27 -46.57 32.38 37.02
N LYS A 28 -47.39 31.48 36.41
CA LYS A 28 -47.94 30.23 37.02
C LYS A 28 -48.94 29.43 36.12
N ILE A 29 -49.14 28.12 36.42
CA ILE A 29 -50.42 27.32 36.41
C ILE A 29 -50.97 26.65 35.11
N ASP A 30 -51.02 25.30 35.15
CA ASP A 30 -52.13 24.33 34.87
C ASP A 30 -52.78 24.19 33.44
N ARG A 31 -53.41 23.07 32.98
CA ARG A 31 -53.62 21.65 33.43
C ARG A 31 -54.37 20.79 32.35
N HIS A 32 -54.21 19.45 32.36
CA HIS A 32 -55.20 18.36 32.07
C HIS A 32 -55.93 18.29 30.68
N ASP A 33 -56.54 17.19 30.20
CA ASP A 33 -56.52 15.71 30.43
C ASP A 33 -57.31 14.98 29.28
N GLN A 34 -57.39 13.63 29.32
CA GLN A 34 -58.34 12.70 28.62
C GLN A 34 -57.94 12.28 27.17
N SER A 35 -57.71 10.99 26.80
CA SER A 35 -58.47 9.70 26.85
C SER A 35 -59.47 9.51 25.68
N ASN A 36 -59.79 8.33 25.10
CA ASN A 36 -59.56 6.92 25.50
C ASN A 36 -59.84 5.88 24.35
N ASN A 37 -59.47 4.59 24.53
CA ASN A 37 -60.06 3.32 23.98
C ASN A 37 -60.08 2.91 22.46
N ASN A 38 -59.29 1.87 22.14
CA ASN A 38 -59.64 0.46 21.74
C ASN A 38 -60.60 0.02 20.58
N ASN A 39 -60.26 -1.19 20.05
CA ASN A 39 -61.02 -2.22 19.29
C ASN A 39 -61.12 -2.11 17.74
N HIS A 40 -61.30 -3.19 16.92
CA HIS A 40 -60.86 -4.62 16.93
C HIS A 40 -61.34 -5.33 15.61
N TYR A 41 -60.66 -6.37 15.10
CA TYR A 41 -61.00 -7.19 13.89
C TYR A 41 -60.97 -6.42 12.53
N ASN A 42 -60.85 -7.02 11.33
CA ASN A 42 -60.95 -8.43 10.87
C ASN A 42 -60.02 -8.67 9.63
N ASP A 43 -59.86 -9.92 9.17
CA ASP A 43 -58.94 -10.34 8.08
C ASP A 43 -59.52 -10.30 6.62
N ASP A 44 -58.61 -10.58 5.66
CA ASP A 44 -58.77 -11.27 4.34
C ASP A 44 -58.40 -10.54 3.01
N ASP A 45 -57.64 -11.28 2.20
CA ASP A 45 -57.40 -11.31 0.73
C ASP A 45 -56.72 -10.16 -0.09
N ASP A 46 -55.47 -10.48 -0.49
CA ASP A 46 -54.83 -10.42 -1.83
C ASP A 46 -54.50 -9.13 -2.63
N ASP A 47 -53.24 -9.14 -3.09
CA ASP A 47 -52.62 -8.50 -4.27
C ASP A 47 -52.84 -6.99 -4.59
N LEU A 48 -51.74 -6.21 -4.55
CA LEU A 48 -51.16 -5.49 -5.71
C LEU A 48 -49.87 -4.71 -5.33
N VAL A 49 -48.78 -4.97 -6.08
CA VAL A 49 -47.70 -4.03 -6.53
C VAL A 49 -46.96 -3.13 -5.49
N GLU A 50 -45.61 -3.22 -5.45
CA GLU A 50 -44.71 -2.10 -5.81
C GLU A 50 -43.22 -2.49 -5.94
N GLU A 51 -42.44 -1.67 -6.66
CA GLU A 51 -40.98 -1.82 -6.83
C GLU A 51 -40.22 -1.04 -5.74
N HIS A 52 -39.18 -1.62 -5.14
CA HIS A 52 -38.24 -0.89 -4.27
C HIS A 52 -36.81 -0.88 -4.81
N LEU A 53 -36.33 0.35 -5.09
CA LEU A 53 -35.01 0.65 -5.63
C LEU A 53 -33.92 0.57 -4.54
N LEU A 54 -32.97 -0.34 -4.72
CA LEU A 54 -31.78 -0.42 -3.85
C LEU A 54 -30.79 0.73 -4.13
N MET A 55 -30.48 1.52 -3.10
CA MET A 55 -29.49 2.60 -3.11
C MET A 55 -28.06 2.07 -2.85
N ASP A 56 -27.44 1.48 -3.88
CA ASP A 56 -26.06 0.99 -3.79
C ASP A 56 -25.02 2.12 -3.67
N ASN A 57 -24.27 2.13 -2.55
CA ASN A 57 -23.17 3.06 -2.32
C ASN A 57 -21.85 2.55 -2.95
N GLU A 58 -21.63 2.79 -4.24
CA GLU A 58 -20.37 2.45 -4.96
C GLU A 58 -19.13 3.17 -4.38
N ASN A 59 -18.43 2.54 -3.42
CA ASN A 59 -17.03 2.83 -3.10
C ASN A 59 -16.11 1.87 -3.89
N ASP A 60 -15.43 2.40 -4.92
CA ASP A 60 -14.49 1.69 -5.81
C ASP A 60 -13.21 1.20 -5.06
N GLU A 61 -13.30 0.15 -4.23
CA GLU A 61 -12.13 -0.60 -3.74
C GLU A 61 -11.66 -1.64 -4.78
N PHE A 62 -10.40 -1.54 -5.24
CA PHE A 62 -9.83 -2.49 -6.19
C PHE A 62 -9.19 -3.69 -5.48
N VAL A 63 -10.02 -4.60 -4.96
CA VAL A 63 -9.56 -5.82 -4.27
C VAL A 63 -9.10 -6.87 -5.29
N MET A 64 -7.84 -7.31 -5.18
CA MET A 64 -7.30 -8.45 -5.91
C MET A 64 -7.11 -9.63 -4.95
N THR A 65 -8.05 -10.57 -4.94
CA THR A 65 -7.98 -11.76 -4.07
C THR A 65 -7.02 -12.81 -4.61
N GLY A 66 -6.04 -13.22 -3.81
CA GLY A 66 -5.38 -14.53 -3.98
C GLY A 66 -6.33 -15.65 -3.57
N GLY A 67 -6.27 -16.79 -4.25
CA GLY A 67 -7.07 -17.97 -3.91
C GLY A 67 -6.30 -18.93 -3.01
N GLY A 68 -6.94 -19.38 -1.92
CA GLY A 68 -6.60 -20.63 -1.23
C GLY A 68 -7.48 -21.76 -1.76
N THR A 69 -6.99 -22.99 -1.71
CA THR A 69 -7.72 -24.21 -2.12
C THR A 69 -8.66 -24.74 -1.04
N GLU A 70 -9.60 -25.60 -1.44
CA GLU A 70 -10.65 -26.14 -0.57
C GLU A 70 -10.13 -27.01 0.60
N VAL A 71 -10.89 -27.01 1.69
CA VAL A 71 -11.00 -28.09 2.69
C VAL A 71 -12.49 -28.26 2.98
N GLU A 72 -12.91 -29.48 3.28
CA GLU A 72 -14.28 -29.99 3.05
C GLU A 72 -15.36 -29.48 4.03
N ASP A 73 -16.60 -29.41 3.54
CA ASP A 73 -17.78 -29.02 4.31
C ASP A 73 -18.15 -30.07 5.38
N TYR A 74 -18.48 -29.59 6.59
CA TYR A 74 -19.33 -30.29 7.53
C TYR A 74 -20.42 -29.34 8.02
N GLN A 75 -21.68 -29.79 7.93
CA GLN A 75 -22.84 -29.03 8.39
C GLN A 75 -22.95 -29.09 9.92
N GLU A 76 -23.20 -27.96 10.54
CA GLU A 76 -23.95 -27.89 11.80
C GLU A 76 -24.75 -26.58 11.82
N ASN A 77 -25.90 -26.61 12.48
CA ASN A 77 -26.97 -25.62 12.40
C ASN A 77 -26.90 -24.57 13.53
N ASP A 78 -27.66 -23.49 13.33
CA ASP A 78 -28.45 -22.74 14.33
C ASP A 78 -27.86 -22.56 15.76
N ASP A 79 -27.51 -21.33 16.12
CA ASP A 79 -28.36 -20.50 17.01
C ASP A 79 -27.71 -19.12 17.24
N ASP A 80 -28.49 -18.05 17.06
CA ASP A 80 -28.21 -16.72 17.62
C ASP A 80 -28.80 -16.65 19.04
N ASP A 81 -28.15 -15.95 19.96
CA ASP A 81 -28.83 -15.46 21.17
C ASP A 81 -28.14 -14.20 21.73
N ASP A 82 -28.92 -13.38 22.42
CA ASP A 82 -28.61 -11.98 22.76
C ASP A 82 -27.81 -11.77 24.06
N ASP A 83 -27.37 -10.53 24.29
CA ASP A 83 -27.37 -9.91 25.63
C ASP A 83 -27.40 -8.37 25.49
N TYR A 84 -28.58 -7.77 25.63
CA TYR A 84 -28.82 -6.32 25.64
C TYR A 84 -28.84 -5.78 27.08
N GLU A 85 -28.37 -4.53 27.25
CA GLU A 85 -28.90 -3.60 28.27
C GLU A 85 -28.51 -2.15 27.90
N ASN A 86 -29.30 -1.53 27.01
CA ASN A 86 -30.21 -0.40 27.29
C ASN A 86 -29.89 0.56 28.46
N ASP A 87 -30.20 1.87 28.45
CA ASP A 87 -31.43 2.54 27.96
C ASP A 87 -31.27 4.08 27.68
N ASP A 88 -32.31 4.66 27.05
CA ASP A 88 -32.90 6.02 27.16
C ASP A 88 -32.25 7.31 26.58
N ASP A 89 -32.79 7.71 25.41
CA ASP A 89 -33.72 8.86 25.18
C ASP A 89 -33.30 10.31 24.78
N TYR A 90 -33.90 10.73 23.63
CA TYR A 90 -34.71 11.96 23.30
C TYR A 90 -34.29 13.40 23.74
N GLU A 91 -34.63 14.51 23.05
CA GLU A 91 -35.39 14.75 21.79
C GLU A 91 -35.06 16.14 21.14
N ASN A 92 -35.32 16.25 19.83
CA ASN A 92 -35.94 17.35 19.02
C ASN A 92 -35.51 18.85 18.97
N ASP A 93 -36.08 19.48 17.93
CA ASP A 93 -36.43 20.89 17.62
C ASP A 93 -35.40 21.94 17.11
N GLU A 94 -35.41 22.07 15.77
CA GLU A 94 -35.92 23.22 14.96
C GLU A 94 -35.54 24.70 15.27
N ASP A 95 -35.11 25.38 14.18
CA ASP A 95 -35.53 26.72 13.72
C ASP A 95 -35.13 28.01 14.52
N ILE A 96 -35.17 29.25 13.97
CA ILE A 96 -35.64 29.78 12.67
C ILE A 96 -34.82 31.03 12.19
N GLU A 97 -34.75 31.23 10.86
CA GLU A 97 -34.66 32.52 10.10
C GLU A 97 -33.59 33.66 10.26
N ASN A 98 -33.15 34.13 9.07
CA ASN A 98 -33.16 35.52 8.54
C ASN A 98 -31.99 36.54 8.58
N ASP A 99 -31.87 37.18 7.40
CA ASP A 99 -31.65 38.61 7.07
C ASP A 99 -30.29 39.32 7.30
N ASP A 100 -29.70 40.11 6.39
CA ASP A 100 -29.99 40.51 4.99
C ASP A 100 -28.88 41.51 4.52
N ASN A 101 -28.91 41.93 3.24
CA ASN A 101 -28.32 43.15 2.64
C ASN A 101 -26.79 43.33 2.52
N GLY A 102 -26.35 44.04 1.47
CA GLY A 102 -24.98 44.60 1.44
C GLY A 102 -24.31 45.06 0.13
N ASP A 103 -25.03 45.26 -0.97
CA ASP A 103 -24.64 46.02 -2.20
C ASP A 103 -23.31 45.76 -2.96
N CYS A 104 -23.46 45.63 -4.29
CA CYS A 104 -23.00 46.56 -5.34
C CYS A 104 -21.75 47.46 -5.06
N ASP A 105 -20.90 47.79 -6.05
CA ASP A 105 -21.28 48.16 -7.42
C ASP A 105 -20.14 48.04 -8.46
N ALA A 106 -20.49 48.21 -9.73
CA ALA A 106 -19.70 47.95 -10.93
C ALA A 106 -18.68 49.05 -11.30
N ASN A 107 -17.79 48.77 -12.28
CA ASN A 107 -17.89 49.31 -13.65
C ASN A 107 -16.62 49.11 -14.53
N ASN A 108 -16.84 48.65 -15.77
CA ASN A 108 -16.16 49.08 -17.03
C ASN A 108 -14.63 48.83 -17.20
N ASP A 109 -14.03 48.90 -18.41
CA ASP A 109 -14.57 49.35 -19.70
C ASP A 109 -14.01 48.62 -20.97
N LYS A 110 -14.80 48.69 -22.06
CA LYS A 110 -14.56 48.63 -23.53
C LYS A 110 -13.22 48.10 -24.13
N GLY A 111 -13.31 47.50 -25.33
CA GLY A 111 -12.14 47.27 -26.21
C GLY A 111 -12.42 46.56 -27.56
N ASN A 112 -13.09 47.24 -28.51
CA ASN A 112 -13.37 46.78 -29.89
C ASN A 112 -12.09 46.42 -30.71
N PHE A 113 -12.24 45.69 -31.83
CA PHE A 113 -12.08 46.28 -33.19
C PHE A 113 -12.52 45.33 -34.34
N ASP A 114 -13.47 45.84 -35.14
CA ASP A 114 -13.85 45.72 -36.58
C ASP A 114 -13.46 44.49 -37.45
N GLY A 115 -14.33 44.17 -38.44
CA GLY A 115 -14.14 43.09 -39.42
C GLY A 115 -15.18 43.02 -40.56
N ASN A 116 -15.53 44.16 -41.15
CA ASN A 116 -16.65 44.43 -42.08
C ASN A 116 -16.87 43.55 -43.34
N ASN A 117 -18.14 43.55 -43.79
CA ASN A 117 -18.68 43.44 -45.17
C ASN A 117 -18.63 42.05 -45.89
N ASP A 118 -19.49 41.74 -46.87
CA ASP A 118 -20.38 42.57 -47.71
C ASP A 118 -21.62 41.79 -48.24
N ASN A 119 -22.77 42.46 -48.46
CA ASN A 119 -23.94 42.20 -49.37
C ASN A 119 -24.56 40.77 -49.47
N GLY A 120 -25.85 40.54 -49.70
CA GLY A 120 -27.07 41.30 -50.07
C GLY A 120 -28.14 40.25 -50.48
N ASP A 121 -29.42 40.51 -50.75
CA ASP A 121 -30.27 41.71 -50.77
C ASP A 121 -31.76 41.29 -50.61
N ASP A 122 -32.66 42.28 -50.56
CA ASP A 122 -34.07 42.22 -50.97
C ASP A 122 -35.15 41.46 -50.13
N ASN A 123 -35.86 42.27 -49.33
CA ASN A 123 -37.30 42.56 -49.42
C ASN A 123 -38.36 41.63 -48.77
N ASP A 124 -39.12 42.27 -47.86
CA ASP A 124 -40.58 42.39 -47.79
C ASP A 124 -41.46 41.12 -47.55
N ASP A 125 -42.60 41.18 -46.85
CA ASP A 125 -43.36 42.37 -46.44
C ASP A 125 -44.24 42.17 -45.17
N ASN A 126 -44.39 43.28 -44.42
CA ASN A 126 -45.55 43.72 -43.61
C ASN A 126 -46.28 42.83 -42.54
N ASN A 127 -46.64 43.54 -41.47
CA ASN A 127 -47.81 43.38 -40.56
C ASN A 127 -47.86 42.22 -39.52
N ASP A 128 -48.52 42.38 -38.36
CA ASP A 128 -48.72 43.55 -37.47
C ASP A 128 -49.50 43.10 -36.20
N ASN A 129 -49.37 43.84 -35.10
CA ASN A 129 -50.30 43.97 -33.95
C ASN A 129 -50.62 42.77 -33.02
N ASP A 130 -50.34 43.03 -31.74
CA ASP A 130 -51.24 42.93 -30.57
C ASP A 130 -51.64 41.60 -29.89
N ASP A 131 -51.15 41.50 -28.66
CA ASP A 131 -51.88 41.27 -27.40
C ASP A 131 -52.55 39.94 -27.03
N SER A 132 -51.97 39.36 -25.97
CA SER A 132 -52.61 39.10 -24.66
C SER A 132 -52.97 37.66 -24.24
N ASN A 133 -52.54 37.35 -23.01
CA ASN A 133 -53.16 36.50 -21.97
C ASN A 133 -53.98 35.26 -22.38
N GLY A 134 -53.39 34.08 -22.18
CA GLY A 134 -54.12 32.80 -22.13
C GLY A 134 -53.56 31.84 -21.07
N TYR A 135 -54.24 31.69 -19.94
CA TYR A 135 -53.94 30.66 -18.94
C TYR A 135 -54.11 29.24 -19.50
N ARG A 136 -53.22 28.32 -19.10
CA ARG A 136 -53.64 27.04 -18.48
C ARG A 136 -52.49 26.21 -17.91
N ASN A 137 -52.69 25.71 -16.69
CA ASN A 137 -52.03 24.49 -16.24
C ASN A 137 -52.59 23.30 -17.04
N ALA A 138 -51.73 22.34 -17.37
CA ALA A 138 -52.13 21.03 -17.87
C ALA A 138 -51.20 19.96 -17.29
N GLU A 139 -51.69 19.24 -16.28
CA GLU A 139 -51.07 17.99 -15.83
C GLU A 139 -51.37 16.90 -16.87
N ILE A 140 -50.34 16.24 -17.40
CA ILE A 140 -50.50 15.00 -18.18
C ILE A 140 -49.43 14.00 -17.74
N ASN A 141 -49.88 12.79 -17.38
CA ASN A 141 -49.02 11.67 -17.06
C ASN A 141 -48.50 10.96 -18.34
N GLY A 142 -47.20 10.68 -18.37
CA GLY A 142 -46.65 9.50 -19.04
C GLY A 142 -46.23 9.62 -20.52
N PHE A 143 -45.11 8.95 -20.81
CA PHE A 143 -44.53 8.57 -22.10
C PHE A 143 -43.81 9.63 -22.99
N ASP A 144 -42.64 9.18 -23.46
CA ASP A 144 -41.81 9.67 -24.57
C ASP A 144 -41.41 11.15 -24.65
N ASP A 145 -40.68 11.59 -23.63
CA ASP A 145 -39.76 12.75 -23.58
C ASP A 145 -38.67 12.75 -24.70
N HIS A 146 -38.68 11.81 -25.64
CA HIS A 146 -37.64 11.64 -26.65
C HIS A 146 -37.84 12.48 -27.92
N GLU A 147 -39.07 12.60 -28.45
CA GLU A 147 -39.32 13.46 -29.60
C GLU A 147 -39.28 14.94 -29.21
N ASN A 148 -39.79 15.30 -28.03
CA ASN A 148 -39.72 16.67 -27.52
C ASN A 148 -38.27 17.10 -27.28
N LEU A 149 -37.44 16.23 -26.68
CA LEU A 149 -36.01 16.49 -26.53
C LEU A 149 -35.31 16.65 -27.88
N LEU A 150 -35.64 15.85 -28.90
CA LEU A 150 -35.06 16.00 -30.23
C LEU A 150 -35.51 17.30 -30.92
N ARG A 151 -36.80 17.66 -30.89
CA ARG A 151 -37.31 18.91 -31.48
C ARG A 151 -36.74 20.15 -30.82
N PHE A 152 -36.77 20.22 -29.49
CA PHE A 152 -36.18 21.32 -28.71
C PHE A 152 -34.69 21.50 -29.03
N ILE A 153 -33.98 20.39 -29.25
CA ILE A 153 -32.56 20.40 -29.63
C ILE A 153 -32.35 20.73 -31.11
N GLU A 154 -33.23 20.35 -32.03
CA GLU A 154 -33.17 20.79 -33.44
C GLU A 154 -33.39 22.31 -33.55
N GLU A 155 -34.32 22.87 -32.78
CA GLU A 155 -34.57 24.30 -32.68
C GLU A 155 -33.40 25.06 -32.01
N GLU A 156 -32.86 24.62 -30.86
CA GLU A 156 -31.70 25.28 -30.23
C GLU A 156 -30.37 25.11 -31.00
N ILE A 157 -30.15 24.00 -31.73
CA ILE A 157 -28.88 23.75 -32.44
C ILE A 157 -28.76 24.59 -33.72
N LEU A 158 -29.87 24.89 -34.41
CA LEU A 158 -29.83 25.71 -35.62
C LEU A 158 -29.41 27.16 -35.33
N ASP A 159 -29.87 27.71 -34.20
CA ASP A 159 -29.78 29.14 -33.90
C ASP A 159 -28.44 29.59 -33.28
N ARG A 160 -27.73 28.70 -32.55
CA ARG A 160 -26.58 29.08 -31.69
C ARG A 160 -25.20 28.55 -32.11
N TRP A 161 -25.04 28.15 -33.38
CA TRP A 161 -23.81 27.54 -33.89
C TRP A 161 -22.85 28.53 -34.58
N SER A 162 -22.08 29.27 -33.79
CA SER A 162 -20.92 30.03 -34.28
C SER A 162 -19.62 29.68 -33.55
N GLU A 163 -18.51 29.85 -34.27
CA GLU A 163 -17.11 29.78 -33.85
C GLU A 163 -16.53 28.43 -33.34
N ASN A 164 -15.51 27.95 -34.08
CA ASN A 164 -14.51 26.96 -33.69
C ASN A 164 -14.91 25.46 -33.68
N VAL A 165 -15.72 25.02 -34.64
CA VAL A 165 -15.85 23.59 -35.01
C VAL A 165 -15.65 23.44 -36.53
N GLN A 166 -14.78 22.52 -36.97
CA GLN A 166 -14.45 22.32 -38.40
C GLN A 166 -15.50 21.50 -39.20
N VAL A 167 -16.61 21.11 -38.57
CA VAL A 167 -17.70 20.34 -39.16
C VAL A 167 -18.99 20.99 -38.68
N GLY A 168 -19.81 21.50 -39.59
CA GLY A 168 -20.98 22.33 -39.25
C GLY A 168 -22.19 21.55 -38.72
N PRO A 169 -23.22 22.25 -38.19
CA PRO A 169 -24.48 21.60 -37.77
C PRO A 169 -25.28 21.15 -39.01
N ASN A 170 -25.03 21.80 -40.14
CA ASN A 170 -25.66 21.59 -41.43
C ASN A 170 -24.89 20.58 -42.30
N ASP A 171 -23.89 19.87 -41.76
CA ASP A 171 -23.25 18.75 -42.46
C ASP A 171 -24.27 17.60 -42.63
N PRO A 172 -24.68 17.24 -43.87
CA PRO A 172 -25.68 16.21 -44.10
C PRO A 172 -25.19 14.78 -43.80
N SER A 173 -23.89 14.60 -43.54
CA SER A 173 -23.31 13.29 -43.22
C SER A 173 -23.38 12.93 -41.72
N LEU A 174 -23.81 13.87 -40.87
CA LEU A 174 -23.96 13.66 -39.42
C LEU A 174 -25.41 13.37 -39.02
N THR A 175 -25.61 12.35 -38.19
CA THR A 175 -26.93 12.07 -37.58
C THR A 175 -27.22 13.07 -36.44
N ASN A 176 -28.50 13.28 -36.11
CA ASN A 176 -28.90 14.23 -35.07
C ASN A 176 -28.26 13.94 -33.70
N GLU A 177 -28.06 12.66 -33.34
CA GLU A 177 -27.36 12.29 -32.11
C GLU A 177 -25.86 12.63 -32.17
N GLN A 178 -25.24 12.58 -33.34
CA GLN A 178 -23.85 13.02 -33.52
C GLN A 178 -23.73 14.54 -33.37
N LYS A 179 -24.69 15.31 -33.90
CA LYS A 179 -24.78 16.77 -33.71
C LYS A 179 -24.95 17.12 -32.23
N LEU A 180 -25.85 16.42 -31.52
CA LEU A 180 -26.04 16.57 -30.07
C LEU A 180 -24.76 16.24 -29.27
N ILE A 181 -24.07 15.13 -29.58
CA ILE A 181 -22.78 14.80 -28.92
C ILE A 181 -21.75 15.93 -29.15
N LEU A 182 -21.64 16.46 -30.37
CA LEU A 182 -20.69 17.53 -30.69
C LEU A 182 -21.05 18.85 -29.98
N PHE A 183 -22.33 19.22 -29.94
CA PHE A 183 -22.85 20.38 -29.22
C PHE A 183 -22.53 20.28 -27.73
N LEU A 184 -22.99 19.21 -27.06
CA LEU A 184 -22.84 19.04 -25.61
C LEU A 184 -21.36 18.91 -25.18
N MET A 185 -20.51 18.28 -25.98
CA MET A 185 -19.06 18.28 -25.74
C MET A 185 -18.45 19.67 -25.90
N THR A 186 -18.95 20.50 -26.81
CA THR A 186 -18.49 21.87 -27.00
C THR A 186 -18.97 22.78 -25.86
N LYS A 187 -20.21 22.63 -25.39
CA LYS A 187 -20.76 23.26 -24.18
C LYS A 187 -19.89 22.95 -22.94
N CYS A 188 -19.60 21.66 -22.71
CA CYS A 188 -18.69 21.21 -21.65
C CYS A 188 -17.29 21.83 -21.74
N ARG A 189 -16.68 21.86 -22.95
CA ARG A 189 -15.36 22.46 -23.17
C ARG A 189 -15.35 23.96 -22.90
N ARG A 190 -16.34 24.70 -23.41
CA ARG A 190 -16.49 26.16 -23.23
C ARG A 190 -16.63 26.49 -21.74
N LEU A 191 -17.50 25.79 -21.01
CA LEU A 191 -17.71 25.95 -19.56
C LEU A 191 -16.42 25.75 -18.75
N ILE A 192 -15.71 24.63 -18.96
CA ILE A 192 -14.45 24.34 -18.26
C ILE A 192 -13.36 25.35 -18.61
N ASN A 193 -13.31 25.82 -19.87
CA ASN A 193 -12.34 26.82 -20.28
C ASN A 193 -12.61 28.16 -19.58
N MET A 194 -13.87 28.57 -19.46
CA MET A 194 -14.28 29.79 -18.77
C MET A 194 -13.96 29.75 -17.27
N ILE A 195 -14.38 28.69 -16.57
CA ILE A 195 -14.05 28.47 -15.14
C ILE A 195 -12.54 28.52 -14.90
N ARG A 196 -11.75 27.93 -15.81
CA ARG A 196 -10.27 27.85 -15.69
C ARG A 196 -9.51 29.05 -16.30
N LYS A 197 -10.20 30.03 -16.89
CA LYS A 197 -9.62 31.29 -17.37
C LYS A 197 -9.91 32.44 -16.40
N SER A 198 -11.14 32.53 -15.89
CA SER A 198 -11.49 33.53 -14.87
C SER A 198 -10.85 33.17 -13.53
N SER A 199 -10.11 34.12 -12.96
CA SER A 199 -9.54 34.04 -11.62
C SER A 199 -10.63 33.92 -10.55
N VAL A 200 -11.71 34.70 -10.69
CA VAL A 200 -12.87 34.71 -9.77
C VAL A 200 -13.58 33.37 -9.80
N LEU A 201 -13.94 32.85 -10.98
CA LEU A 201 -14.56 31.52 -11.09
C LEU A 201 -13.63 30.42 -10.57
N THR A 202 -12.32 30.49 -10.85
CA THR A 202 -11.33 29.55 -10.28
C THR A 202 -11.26 29.63 -8.75
N LEU A 203 -11.35 30.82 -8.15
CA LEU A 203 -11.33 30.99 -6.69
C LEU A 203 -12.62 30.45 -6.05
N TYR A 204 -13.79 30.85 -6.56
CA TYR A 204 -15.09 30.34 -6.15
C TYR A 204 -15.14 28.80 -6.22
N PHE A 205 -14.75 28.24 -7.37
CA PHE A 205 -14.77 26.79 -7.60
C PHE A 205 -13.83 26.06 -6.63
N ASN A 206 -12.66 26.62 -6.33
CA ASN A 206 -11.76 26.07 -5.31
C ASN A 206 -12.24 26.29 -3.86
N HIS A 207 -13.12 27.23 -3.61
CA HIS A 207 -13.75 27.46 -2.31
C HIS A 207 -14.88 26.44 -2.06
N GLN A 208 -15.85 26.33 -2.99
CA GLN A 208 -16.93 25.34 -2.91
C GLN A 208 -16.39 23.89 -2.83
N ARG A 209 -15.29 23.57 -3.55
CA ARG A 209 -14.59 22.28 -3.42
C ARG A 209 -14.07 21.98 -2.01
N LYS A 210 -13.72 23.00 -1.21
CA LYS A 210 -13.32 22.81 0.20
C LYS A 210 -14.54 22.55 1.08
N ILE A 211 -15.61 23.34 0.92
CA ILE A 211 -16.88 23.18 1.65
C ILE A 211 -17.45 21.77 1.43
N LEU A 212 -17.66 21.40 0.17
CA LEU A 212 -18.25 20.12 -0.23
C LEU A 212 -17.26 18.94 -0.17
N LYS A 213 -16.02 19.17 0.30
CA LYS A 213 -14.94 18.18 0.46
C LYS A 213 -14.54 17.45 -0.85
N ILE A 214 -14.92 17.97 -2.02
CA ILE A 214 -14.71 17.36 -3.34
C ILE A 214 -13.23 17.45 -3.76
N LYS A 215 -12.49 16.34 -3.56
CA LYS A 215 -11.04 16.22 -3.81
C LYS A 215 -10.65 16.46 -5.28
N ARG A 216 -11.49 16.10 -6.27
CA ARG A 216 -11.19 16.23 -7.71
C ARG A 216 -11.51 17.63 -8.25
N ASN A 217 -11.01 17.97 -9.44
CA ASN A 217 -11.19 19.26 -10.13
C ASN A 217 -11.51 19.02 -11.62
N VAL A 218 -12.05 20.02 -12.32
CA VAL A 218 -12.39 19.93 -13.77
C VAL A 218 -11.16 19.68 -14.64
N LEU A 219 -11.26 18.67 -15.50
CA LEU A 219 -10.22 18.25 -16.45
C LEU A 219 -10.56 18.75 -17.86
N ARG A 220 -9.57 19.25 -18.60
CA ARG A 220 -9.76 19.67 -20.00
C ARG A 220 -9.83 18.45 -20.92
N ASP A 221 -10.71 18.50 -21.91
CA ASP A 221 -10.72 17.56 -23.03
C ASP A 221 -9.62 17.89 -24.05
N VAL A 222 -9.18 16.86 -24.78
CA VAL A 222 -8.35 16.93 -25.97
C VAL A 222 -9.17 16.22 -27.04
N CYS A 223 -9.81 16.98 -27.93
CA CYS A 223 -10.87 16.49 -28.82
C CYS A 223 -10.48 15.31 -29.73
N THR A 224 -9.20 15.14 -30.02
CA THR A 224 -8.64 14.00 -30.77
C THR A 224 -8.47 12.72 -29.94
N ARG A 225 -8.77 12.74 -28.65
CA ARG A 225 -8.53 11.65 -27.69
C ARG A 225 -9.74 11.45 -26.77
N TRP A 226 -10.66 10.57 -27.17
CA TRP A 226 -11.89 10.22 -26.42
C TRP A 226 -11.65 9.78 -24.95
N ASN A 227 -10.45 9.29 -24.61
CA ASN A 227 -10.04 9.07 -23.20
C ASN A 227 -10.04 10.38 -22.39
N SER A 228 -9.55 11.48 -22.97
CA SER A 228 -9.60 12.82 -22.37
C SER A 228 -11.03 13.31 -22.24
N THR A 229 -11.90 12.95 -23.20
CA THR A 229 -13.32 13.30 -23.19
C THR A 229 -14.05 12.56 -22.07
N TYR A 230 -13.76 11.27 -21.86
CA TYR A 230 -14.21 10.53 -20.67
C TYR A 230 -13.76 11.21 -19.37
N PHE A 231 -12.47 11.58 -19.26
CA PHE A 231 -11.96 12.24 -18.06
C PHE A 231 -12.59 13.62 -17.83
N MET A 232 -12.87 14.39 -18.89
CA MET A 232 -13.63 15.64 -18.81
C MET A 232 -15.02 15.39 -18.24
N ILE A 233 -15.83 14.53 -18.88
CA ILE A 233 -17.22 14.23 -18.49
C ILE A 233 -17.27 13.68 -17.06
N HIS A 234 -16.41 12.73 -16.73
CA HIS A 234 -16.33 12.15 -15.39
C HIS A 234 -15.93 13.20 -14.34
N SER A 235 -15.04 14.13 -14.66
CA SER A 235 -14.69 15.23 -13.76
C SER A 235 -15.86 16.21 -13.56
N LEU A 236 -16.61 16.54 -14.61
CA LEU A 236 -17.81 17.39 -14.55
C LEU A 236 -18.91 16.78 -13.68
N ILE A 237 -19.20 15.49 -13.83
CA ILE A 237 -20.23 14.81 -13.04
C ILE A 237 -19.86 14.78 -11.54
N VAL A 238 -18.57 14.58 -11.21
CA VAL A 238 -18.09 14.58 -9.81
C VAL A 238 -18.14 15.97 -9.17
N VAL A 239 -18.16 17.04 -9.96
CA VAL A 239 -18.25 18.44 -9.48
C VAL A 239 -19.61 19.08 -9.77
N ARG A 240 -20.60 18.32 -10.25
CA ARG A 240 -21.95 18.82 -10.61
C ARG A 240 -22.57 19.73 -9.52
N PRO A 241 -22.54 19.38 -8.21
CA PRO A 241 -23.06 20.27 -7.15
C PRO A 241 -22.36 21.62 -7.00
N ILE A 242 -21.13 21.76 -7.50
CA ILE A 242 -20.40 23.04 -7.54
C ILE A 242 -20.79 23.85 -8.79
N ILE A 243 -21.12 23.16 -9.89
CA ILE A 243 -21.57 23.77 -11.14
C ILE A 243 -23.01 24.28 -11.00
N GLU A 244 -23.89 23.52 -10.35
CA GLU A 244 -25.26 23.95 -10.03
C GLU A 244 -25.25 25.16 -9.07
N ARG A 245 -24.43 25.11 -8.00
CA ARG A 245 -24.21 26.28 -7.15
C ARG A 245 -23.63 27.47 -7.92
N LEU A 246 -22.73 27.25 -8.89
CA LEU A 246 -22.22 28.34 -9.73
C LEU A 246 -23.32 28.98 -10.59
N TYR A 247 -24.29 28.21 -11.08
CA TYR A 247 -25.42 28.77 -11.83
C TYR A 247 -26.40 29.54 -10.94
N ASN A 248 -26.57 29.16 -9.67
CA ASN A 248 -27.37 29.94 -8.73
C ASN A 248 -26.62 31.21 -8.26
N ASP A 249 -25.37 31.04 -7.85
CA ASP A 249 -24.55 32.11 -7.27
C ASP A 249 -24.04 33.13 -8.31
N LYS A 250 -24.22 32.90 -9.62
CA LYS A 250 -23.59 33.68 -10.72
C LYS A 250 -23.76 35.20 -10.62
N HIS A 251 -24.91 35.66 -10.13
CA HIS A 251 -25.22 37.09 -9.96
C HIS A 251 -24.54 37.70 -8.72
N ASN A 252 -24.12 36.88 -7.76
CA ASN A 252 -23.45 37.28 -6.52
C ASN A 252 -21.91 37.19 -6.64
N LEU A 253 -21.38 36.98 -7.84
CA LEU A 253 -19.95 36.90 -8.13
C LEU A 253 -19.48 38.15 -8.87
N ASN A 254 -18.27 38.61 -8.55
CA ASN A 254 -17.61 39.70 -9.28
C ASN A 254 -17.12 39.22 -10.67
N ILE A 255 -18.06 39.07 -11.60
CA ILE A 255 -17.89 38.69 -13.00
C ILE A 255 -18.73 39.62 -13.87
N THR A 256 -18.39 39.79 -15.15
CA THR A 256 -19.11 40.73 -16.03
C THR A 256 -20.48 40.17 -16.46
N ASN A 257 -21.42 41.04 -16.83
CA ASN A 257 -22.72 40.61 -17.37
C ASN A 257 -22.56 39.67 -18.59
N GLU A 258 -21.58 39.96 -19.46
CA GLU A 258 -21.16 39.10 -20.58
C GLU A 258 -20.72 37.69 -20.11
N GLN A 259 -20.10 37.56 -18.93
CA GLN A 259 -19.72 36.27 -18.34
C GLN A 259 -20.92 35.56 -17.68
N ILE A 260 -21.90 36.30 -17.17
CA ILE A 260 -23.17 35.76 -16.63
C ILE A 260 -24.04 35.22 -17.78
N GLU A 261 -24.19 35.99 -18.85
CA GLU A 261 -24.85 35.59 -20.10
C GLU A 261 -24.19 34.34 -20.70
N LYS A 262 -22.85 34.32 -20.77
CA LYS A 262 -22.09 33.14 -21.20
C LYS A 262 -22.18 31.97 -20.22
N LEU A 263 -22.46 32.18 -18.93
CA LEU A 263 -22.81 31.10 -18.00
C LEU A 263 -24.20 30.53 -18.31
N ASN A 264 -25.19 31.38 -18.57
CA ASN A 264 -26.56 30.97 -18.92
C ASN A 264 -26.58 30.12 -20.20
N HIS A 265 -25.94 30.56 -21.29
CA HIS A 265 -25.86 29.77 -22.53
C HIS A 265 -25.02 28.49 -22.41
N LEU A 266 -24.22 28.36 -21.34
CA LEU A 266 -23.44 27.16 -21.03
C LEU A 266 -24.06 26.32 -19.89
N GLU A 267 -25.25 26.69 -19.42
CA GLU A 267 -25.95 26.02 -18.34
C GLU A 267 -26.38 24.60 -18.76
N ILE A 268 -25.90 23.59 -18.02
CA ILE A 268 -26.10 22.18 -18.39
C ILE A 268 -27.40 21.69 -17.74
N THR A 269 -28.40 21.37 -18.56
CA THR A 269 -29.74 20.99 -18.09
C THR A 269 -29.76 19.61 -17.42
N THR A 270 -30.80 19.29 -16.66
CA THR A 270 -30.97 17.97 -16.03
C THR A 270 -30.91 16.83 -17.05
N THR A 271 -31.51 17.02 -18.24
CA THR A 271 -31.52 16.03 -19.31
C THR A 271 -30.14 15.89 -19.97
N GLU A 272 -29.44 16.99 -20.23
CA GLU A 272 -28.03 16.95 -20.67
C GLU A 272 -27.11 16.27 -19.64
N TRP A 273 -27.29 16.52 -18.35
CA TRP A 273 -26.53 15.82 -17.31
C TRP A 273 -26.80 14.31 -17.29
N ASN A 274 -28.04 13.88 -17.53
CA ASN A 274 -28.39 12.47 -17.58
C ASN A 274 -27.78 11.80 -18.83
N PHE A 275 -27.78 12.49 -19.97
CA PHE A 275 -27.01 12.11 -21.17
C PHE A 275 -25.50 11.99 -20.87
N LEU A 276 -24.91 12.94 -20.15
CA LEU A 276 -23.50 12.88 -19.73
C LEU A 276 -23.22 11.67 -18.82
N LYS A 277 -24.11 11.31 -17.89
CA LYS A 277 -23.99 10.11 -17.03
C LYS A 277 -23.97 8.81 -17.85
N GLN A 278 -24.76 8.75 -18.92
CA GLN A 278 -24.86 7.61 -19.86
C GLN A 278 -23.60 7.53 -20.76
N LEU A 279 -23.21 8.63 -21.41
CA LEU A 279 -22.00 8.72 -22.24
C LEU A 279 -20.73 8.37 -21.45
N ARG A 280 -20.64 8.83 -20.18
CA ARG A 280 -19.61 8.40 -19.21
C ARG A 280 -19.57 6.88 -19.07
N HIS A 281 -20.71 6.19 -18.96
CA HIS A 281 -20.72 4.74 -18.79
C HIS A 281 -20.16 4.04 -20.04
N VAL A 282 -20.61 4.42 -21.24
CA VAL A 282 -20.11 3.85 -22.50
C VAL A 282 -18.60 4.05 -22.62
N LEU A 283 -18.13 5.29 -22.49
CA LEU A 283 -16.71 5.62 -22.63
C LEU A 283 -15.83 4.98 -21.54
N ARG A 284 -16.36 4.70 -20.33
CA ARG A 284 -15.64 3.97 -19.26
C ARG A 284 -15.17 2.59 -19.72
N ILE A 285 -15.98 1.87 -20.50
CA ILE A 285 -15.65 0.52 -20.96
C ILE A 285 -14.49 0.55 -21.96
N PHE A 286 -14.53 1.48 -22.91
CA PHE A 286 -13.39 1.74 -23.81
C PHE A 286 -12.16 2.22 -23.03
N GLN A 287 -12.31 3.11 -22.04
CA GLN A 287 -11.18 3.63 -21.24
C GLN A 287 -10.46 2.51 -20.50
N LYS A 288 -11.21 1.58 -19.89
CA LYS A 288 -10.64 0.36 -19.28
C LYS A 288 -9.91 -0.48 -20.33
N ALA A 289 -10.52 -0.75 -21.49
CA ALA A 289 -9.89 -1.50 -22.58
C ALA A 289 -8.57 -0.86 -23.07
N THR A 290 -8.54 0.46 -23.27
CA THR A 290 -7.32 1.16 -23.69
C THR A 290 -6.26 1.20 -22.60
N LYS A 291 -6.64 1.37 -21.33
CA LYS A 291 -5.67 1.26 -20.22
C LYS A 291 -4.98 -0.11 -20.20
N THR A 292 -5.71 -1.19 -20.48
CA THR A 292 -5.15 -2.55 -20.55
C THR A 292 -4.26 -2.76 -21.77
N ILE A 293 -4.72 -2.41 -22.97
CA ILE A 293 -3.98 -2.66 -24.23
C ILE A 293 -2.76 -1.73 -24.43
N SER A 294 -2.66 -0.66 -23.63
CA SER A 294 -1.50 0.23 -23.53
C SER A 294 -0.55 -0.09 -22.37
N GLY A 295 -0.69 -1.27 -21.75
CA GLY A 295 0.24 -1.75 -20.72
C GLY A 295 1.68 -1.93 -21.21
N GLN A 296 2.65 -1.70 -20.31
CA GLN A 296 4.09 -1.79 -20.58
C GLN A 296 4.76 -2.94 -19.80
N HIS A 297 4.29 -3.25 -18.59
CA HIS A 297 4.87 -4.29 -17.71
C HIS A 297 4.22 -5.68 -17.85
N TYR A 298 3.41 -5.91 -18.90
CA TYR A 298 2.79 -7.20 -19.19
C TYR A 298 2.49 -7.33 -20.70
N PRO A 299 2.41 -8.55 -21.25
CA PRO A 299 2.04 -8.76 -22.64
C PRO A 299 0.65 -8.22 -22.96
N THR A 300 0.53 -7.47 -24.06
CA THR A 300 -0.74 -6.85 -24.46
C THR A 300 -1.35 -7.47 -25.72
N MET A 301 -0.55 -7.94 -26.69
CA MET A 301 -1.07 -8.44 -27.98
C MET A 301 -1.93 -9.71 -27.83
N GLY A 302 -1.52 -10.65 -26.97
CA GLY A 302 -2.33 -11.83 -26.65
C GLY A 302 -3.72 -11.53 -26.08
N SER A 303 -3.87 -10.39 -25.39
CA SER A 303 -5.15 -9.92 -24.86
C SER A 303 -5.99 -9.11 -25.86
N ALA A 304 -5.42 -8.68 -26.99
CA ALA A 304 -6.04 -7.69 -27.89
C ALA A 304 -7.33 -8.21 -28.54
N PHE A 305 -7.34 -9.45 -29.08
CA PHE A 305 -8.54 -10.06 -29.65
C PHE A 305 -9.62 -10.34 -28.57
N PHE A 306 -9.22 -10.68 -27.34
CA PHE A 306 -10.13 -10.79 -26.20
C PHE A 306 -10.81 -9.45 -25.88
N ILE A 307 -10.02 -8.37 -25.80
CA ILE A 307 -10.53 -7.01 -25.55
C ILE A 307 -11.50 -6.59 -26.66
N LEU A 308 -11.13 -6.75 -27.93
CA LEU A 308 -12.00 -6.44 -29.08
C LEU A 308 -13.31 -7.25 -29.06
N THR A 309 -13.23 -8.56 -28.78
CA THR A 309 -14.39 -9.45 -28.69
C THR A 309 -15.31 -9.05 -27.51
N LYS A 310 -14.76 -8.65 -26.37
CA LYS A 310 -15.53 -8.13 -25.23
C LYS A 310 -16.16 -6.77 -25.51
N LEU A 311 -15.46 -5.87 -26.20
CA LEU A 311 -16.01 -4.58 -26.64
C LEU A 311 -17.19 -4.79 -27.58
N LYS A 312 -17.06 -5.63 -28.62
CA LYS A 312 -18.17 -5.97 -29.52
C LYS A 312 -19.36 -6.58 -28.76
N LYS A 313 -19.13 -7.54 -27.86
CA LYS A 313 -20.19 -8.14 -27.03
C LYS A 313 -20.84 -7.16 -26.02
N TYR A 314 -20.20 -6.03 -25.72
CA TYR A 314 -20.81 -4.93 -24.97
C TYR A 314 -21.61 -3.97 -25.87
N LEU A 315 -21.13 -3.72 -27.09
CA LEU A 315 -21.80 -2.89 -28.10
C LEU A 315 -23.01 -3.60 -28.75
N SER A 316 -23.08 -4.93 -28.70
CA SER A 316 -24.20 -5.76 -29.18
C SER A 316 -25.18 -6.17 -28.06
N LYS A 317 -25.26 -5.38 -26.99
CA LYS A 317 -26.10 -5.64 -25.82
C LYS A 317 -26.92 -4.39 -25.53
N ASP A 318 -28.23 -4.50 -25.76
CA ASP A 318 -29.17 -3.37 -25.74
C ASP A 318 -30.02 -3.30 -24.44
N ILE A 319 -29.72 -4.18 -23.48
CA ILE A 319 -30.48 -4.39 -22.24
C ILE A 319 -30.32 -3.16 -21.33
N HIS A 320 -31.43 -2.49 -21.02
CA HIS A 320 -31.53 -1.22 -20.29
C HIS A 320 -30.87 0.01 -20.96
N ASP A 321 -30.51 -0.06 -22.25
CA ASP A 321 -30.11 1.15 -22.99
C ASP A 321 -31.34 1.92 -23.52
N ASN A 322 -31.28 3.25 -23.51
CA ASN A 322 -32.20 4.07 -24.29
C ASN A 322 -31.81 4.12 -25.78
N SER A 323 -32.70 4.66 -26.61
CA SER A 323 -32.50 4.95 -28.04
C SER A 323 -31.16 5.61 -28.36
N ILE A 324 -30.78 6.64 -27.60
CA ILE A 324 -29.54 7.40 -27.75
C ILE A 324 -28.31 6.49 -27.56
N VAL A 325 -28.27 5.71 -26.47
CA VAL A 325 -27.15 4.79 -26.21
C VAL A 325 -27.14 3.64 -27.21
N LYS A 326 -28.30 3.13 -27.64
CA LYS A 326 -28.42 2.14 -28.74
C LYS A 326 -27.81 2.67 -30.04
N ASN A 327 -28.17 3.87 -30.47
CA ASN A 327 -27.65 4.48 -31.69
C ASN A 327 -26.15 4.80 -31.57
N LEU A 328 -25.67 5.27 -30.42
CA LEU A 328 -24.23 5.42 -30.16
C LEU A 328 -23.47 4.08 -30.20
N LYS A 329 -24.00 3.02 -29.57
CA LYS A 329 -23.41 1.67 -29.62
C LYS A 329 -23.37 1.12 -31.05
N LYS A 330 -24.44 1.32 -31.82
CA LYS A 330 -24.54 0.95 -33.25
C LYS A 330 -23.51 1.67 -34.11
N LEU A 331 -23.32 2.98 -33.91
CA LEU A 331 -22.28 3.77 -34.58
C LEU A 331 -20.86 3.30 -34.21
N LEU A 332 -20.60 3.06 -32.92
CA LEU A 332 -19.32 2.53 -32.43
C LEU A 332 -19.05 1.12 -32.96
N MET A 333 -20.07 0.26 -33.05
CA MET A 333 -19.98 -1.07 -33.65
C MET A 333 -19.63 -0.97 -35.15
N GLY A 334 -20.27 -0.07 -35.89
CA GLY A 334 -19.95 0.18 -37.30
C GLY A 334 -18.48 0.59 -37.50
N LYS A 335 -17.93 1.45 -36.63
CA LYS A 335 -16.50 1.80 -36.64
C LYS A 335 -15.61 0.63 -36.22
N MET A 336 -16.01 -0.18 -35.22
CA MET A 336 -15.27 -1.38 -34.80
C MET A 336 -15.14 -2.41 -35.94
N ILE A 337 -16.24 -2.68 -36.66
CA ILE A 337 -16.24 -3.57 -37.84
C ILE A 337 -15.36 -2.97 -38.95
N HIS A 338 -15.54 -1.68 -39.26
CA HIS A 338 -14.79 -1.00 -40.32
C HIS A 338 -13.26 -1.04 -40.12
N TYR A 339 -12.77 -0.81 -38.90
CA TYR A 339 -11.34 -0.77 -38.62
C TYR A 339 -10.71 -2.14 -38.30
N PHE A 340 -11.45 -3.08 -37.69
CA PHE A 340 -10.85 -4.31 -37.15
C PHE A 340 -11.31 -5.61 -37.84
N ASP A 341 -12.41 -5.60 -38.61
CA ASP A 341 -12.92 -6.80 -39.30
C ASP A 341 -12.77 -6.74 -40.83
N LYS A 342 -12.49 -5.56 -41.39
CA LYS A 342 -12.29 -5.37 -42.83
C LYS A 342 -10.99 -6.02 -43.34
N ASP A 343 -9.92 -6.00 -42.53
CA ASP A 343 -8.67 -6.68 -42.83
C ASP A 343 -8.59 -8.03 -42.10
N ARG A 344 -8.88 -9.10 -42.85
CA ARG A 344 -8.78 -10.49 -42.36
C ARG A 344 -7.35 -10.86 -41.94
N THR A 345 -6.32 -10.21 -42.48
CA THR A 345 -4.91 -10.46 -42.17
C THR A 345 -4.60 -10.03 -40.74
N GLN A 346 -4.97 -8.80 -40.38
CA GLN A 346 -4.84 -8.28 -39.02
C GLN A 346 -5.67 -9.10 -38.03
N LEU A 347 -6.92 -9.42 -38.38
CA LEU A 347 -7.79 -10.22 -37.51
C LEU A 347 -7.22 -11.62 -37.23
N ASN A 348 -6.64 -12.28 -38.25
CA ASN A 348 -6.00 -13.58 -38.09
C ASN A 348 -4.69 -13.50 -37.29
N LEU A 349 -3.88 -12.45 -37.46
CA LEU A 349 -2.70 -12.21 -36.62
C LEU A 349 -3.10 -12.04 -35.15
N LEU A 350 -4.13 -11.23 -34.86
CA LEU A 350 -4.62 -11.04 -33.49
C LEU A 350 -5.12 -12.34 -32.86
N LYS A 351 -5.82 -13.20 -33.63
CA LYS A 351 -6.20 -14.55 -33.18
C LYS A 351 -4.98 -15.43 -32.91
N PHE A 352 -3.97 -15.41 -33.79
CA PHE A 352 -2.73 -16.16 -33.64
C PHE A 352 -1.96 -15.75 -32.37
N HIS A 353 -1.82 -14.44 -32.12
CA HIS A 353 -1.25 -13.95 -30.85
C HIS A 353 -2.08 -14.38 -29.63
N SER A 354 -3.41 -14.34 -29.73
CA SER A 354 -4.30 -14.80 -28.66
C SER A 354 -4.31 -16.31 -28.44
N PHE A 355 -3.88 -17.13 -29.41
CA PHE A 355 -3.70 -18.57 -29.20
C PHE A 355 -2.65 -18.87 -28.14
N PHE A 356 -1.63 -18.01 -28.01
CA PHE A 356 -0.58 -18.16 -26.99
C PHE A 356 -0.88 -17.43 -25.67
N ASP A 357 -2.07 -16.84 -25.49
CA ASP A 357 -2.47 -16.19 -24.23
C ASP A 357 -3.65 -16.97 -23.63
N PRO A 358 -3.55 -17.52 -22.40
CA PRO A 358 -4.66 -18.26 -21.79
C PRO A 358 -5.98 -17.49 -21.75
N THR A 359 -5.95 -16.16 -21.59
CA THR A 359 -7.13 -15.29 -21.62
C THR A 359 -7.67 -15.09 -23.04
N GLY A 360 -6.77 -15.00 -24.02
CA GLY A 360 -7.07 -14.88 -25.45
C GLY A 360 -7.66 -16.17 -26.02
N TYR A 361 -7.05 -17.31 -25.72
CA TYR A 361 -7.42 -18.64 -26.20
C TYR A 361 -8.89 -18.98 -25.92
N ARG A 362 -9.40 -18.56 -24.74
CA ARG A 362 -10.79 -18.77 -24.31
C ARG A 362 -11.85 -18.11 -25.23
N VAL A 363 -11.49 -17.13 -26.07
CA VAL A 363 -12.43 -16.50 -27.03
C VAL A 363 -12.19 -16.88 -28.48
N LEU A 364 -11.20 -17.73 -28.78
CA LEU A 364 -11.05 -18.31 -30.12
C LEU A 364 -12.16 -19.32 -30.38
N SER A 365 -12.73 -19.32 -31.58
CA SER A 365 -13.61 -20.42 -32.00
C SER A 365 -12.78 -21.69 -32.23
N ASP A 366 -13.40 -22.87 -32.17
CA ASP A 366 -12.68 -24.12 -32.41
C ASP A 366 -12.22 -24.28 -33.87
N THR A 367 -12.78 -23.48 -34.78
CA THR A 367 -12.28 -23.33 -36.16
C THR A 367 -11.02 -22.48 -36.19
N ASP A 368 -10.96 -21.39 -35.42
CA ASP A 368 -9.75 -20.55 -35.29
C ASP A 368 -8.60 -21.34 -34.67
N LYS A 369 -8.86 -22.08 -33.58
CA LYS A 369 -7.87 -22.95 -32.91
C LYS A 369 -7.28 -23.97 -33.89
N ARG A 370 -8.15 -24.73 -34.59
CA ARG A 370 -7.73 -25.73 -35.60
C ARG A 370 -6.94 -25.11 -36.76
N SER A 371 -7.28 -23.90 -37.20
CA SER A 371 -6.50 -23.18 -38.22
C SER A 371 -5.11 -22.82 -37.71
N ILE A 372 -5.01 -22.27 -36.50
CA ILE A 372 -3.74 -21.85 -35.89
C ILE A 372 -2.85 -23.05 -35.56
N GLU A 373 -3.44 -24.15 -35.10
CA GLU A 373 -2.74 -25.44 -34.92
C GLU A 373 -2.17 -25.97 -36.25
N TYR A 374 -2.91 -25.83 -37.36
CA TYR A 374 -2.42 -26.20 -38.69
C TYR A 374 -1.22 -25.32 -39.10
N ASP A 375 -1.34 -24.00 -38.93
CA ASP A 375 -0.26 -23.05 -39.22
C ASP A 375 0.99 -23.36 -38.37
N ILE A 376 0.83 -23.68 -37.07
CA ILE A 376 1.92 -24.08 -36.18
C ILE A 376 2.57 -25.39 -36.63
N LYS A 377 1.79 -26.40 -37.06
CA LYS A 377 2.31 -27.66 -37.62
C LYS A 377 3.12 -27.40 -38.90
N GLN A 378 2.66 -26.49 -39.77
CA GLN A 378 3.42 -26.06 -40.95
C GLN A 378 4.69 -25.27 -40.59
N MET A 379 4.66 -24.40 -39.57
CA MET A 379 5.87 -23.71 -39.08
C MET A 379 6.90 -24.70 -38.54
N TYR A 380 6.47 -25.72 -37.79
CA TYR A 380 7.34 -26.77 -37.26
C TYR A 380 8.02 -27.57 -38.38
N GLU A 381 7.26 -28.02 -39.37
CA GLU A 381 7.78 -28.76 -40.53
C GLU A 381 8.83 -27.94 -41.30
N ASN A 382 8.59 -26.64 -41.50
CA ASN A 382 9.56 -25.74 -42.12
C ASN A 382 10.81 -25.47 -41.26
N ASP A 383 10.67 -25.30 -39.94
CA ASP A 383 11.79 -25.14 -39.01
C ASP A 383 12.72 -26.38 -39.03
N ILE A 384 12.15 -27.59 -39.07
CA ILE A 384 12.91 -28.85 -39.18
C ILE A 384 13.65 -28.96 -40.53
N ILE A 385 12.99 -28.60 -41.64
CA ILE A 385 13.62 -28.56 -42.97
C ILE A 385 14.78 -27.56 -43.00
N ASN A 386 14.61 -26.38 -42.40
CA ASN A 386 15.67 -25.37 -42.32
C ASN A 386 16.85 -25.81 -41.43
N LEU A 387 16.59 -26.55 -40.35
CA LEU A 387 17.63 -27.13 -39.49
C LEU A 387 18.45 -28.21 -40.20
N SER A 388 17.82 -29.10 -40.96
CA SER A 388 18.55 -30.12 -41.74
C SER A 388 19.37 -29.50 -42.88
N ASN A 389 18.83 -28.49 -43.57
CA ASN A 389 19.56 -27.74 -44.61
C ASN A 389 20.76 -26.95 -44.04
N SER A 390 20.59 -26.28 -42.90
CA SER A 390 21.67 -25.51 -42.24
C SER A 390 22.80 -26.41 -41.75
N SER A 391 22.47 -27.62 -41.28
CA SER A 391 23.44 -28.64 -40.85
C SER A 391 24.32 -29.15 -42.00
N SER A 392 23.89 -29.00 -43.25
CA SER A 392 24.63 -29.48 -44.44
C SER A 392 25.64 -28.46 -44.99
N SER A 393 25.63 -27.21 -44.50
CA SER A 393 26.41 -26.09 -45.08
C SER A 393 27.46 -25.48 -44.13
N SER A 394 27.60 -26.01 -42.92
CA SER A 394 28.29 -25.33 -41.80
C SER A 394 29.63 -25.96 -41.39
N THR A 395 30.40 -26.48 -42.34
CA THR A 395 31.67 -27.19 -42.09
C THR A 395 32.94 -26.37 -42.40
N SER A 396 32.80 -25.05 -42.58
CA SER A 396 33.93 -24.12 -42.72
C SER A 396 33.61 -22.77 -42.10
N ILE A 397 34.64 -22.01 -41.71
CA ILE A 397 34.57 -20.71 -40.99
C ILE A 397 34.16 -20.83 -39.51
N LEU A 398 35.11 -21.26 -38.66
CA LEU A 398 35.21 -20.79 -37.26
C LEU A 398 36.62 -21.03 -36.66
N ASN A 399 37.67 -20.65 -37.40
CA ASN A 399 39.07 -20.63 -36.94
C ASN A 399 39.54 -19.20 -36.64
N ASN A 400 38.91 -18.58 -35.64
CA ASN A 400 39.32 -17.40 -34.88
C ASN A 400 38.22 -17.12 -33.82
N SER A 401 38.49 -16.75 -32.58
CA SER A 401 39.76 -16.39 -31.90
C SER A 401 39.78 -16.92 -30.45
N GLY A 402 40.91 -16.76 -29.73
CA GLY A 402 41.09 -17.23 -28.34
C GLY A 402 40.21 -16.51 -27.29
N ILE A 403 40.35 -16.78 -25.99
CA ILE A 403 41.56 -17.14 -25.22
C ILE A 403 41.26 -18.16 -24.10
N SER A 404 42.28 -18.92 -23.68
CA SER A 404 42.21 -20.01 -22.68
C SER A 404 42.02 -19.55 -21.22
N SER A 405 41.48 -20.44 -20.40
CA SER A 405 41.88 -20.59 -18.99
C SER A 405 42.10 -22.07 -18.64
N THR A 406 43.04 -22.35 -17.74
CA THR A 406 43.75 -23.64 -17.65
C THR A 406 43.06 -24.75 -16.85
N THR A 407 43.24 -25.96 -17.38
CA THR A 407 42.95 -27.30 -16.85
C THR A 407 43.34 -27.57 -15.40
N SER A 408 42.63 -28.50 -14.76
CA SER A 408 43.21 -29.49 -13.82
C SER A 408 42.70 -30.89 -14.18
N LYS A 409 43.47 -31.95 -13.88
CA LYS A 409 43.38 -33.28 -14.53
C LYS A 409 42.90 -34.40 -13.60
N THR A 410 42.13 -35.34 -14.16
CA THR A 410 42.19 -36.83 -13.96
C THR A 410 41.15 -37.47 -14.91
N THR A 411 41.45 -38.08 -16.07
CA THR A 411 42.11 -39.38 -16.42
C THR A 411 41.17 -40.59 -16.63
N THR A 412 41.04 -41.06 -17.91
CA THR A 412 40.90 -42.49 -18.41
C THR A 412 39.69 -43.36 -17.96
N THR A 413 39.02 -44.27 -18.73
CA THR A 413 38.93 -44.75 -20.16
C THR A 413 37.58 -45.56 -20.31
N THR A 414 37.08 -46.31 -21.33
CA THR A 414 37.48 -46.85 -22.68
C THR A 414 36.25 -47.20 -23.57
N SER A 415 36.46 -47.45 -24.89
CA SER A 415 35.84 -48.44 -25.87
C SER A 415 34.49 -49.18 -25.65
N THR A 416 33.71 -49.69 -26.65
CA THR A 416 33.39 -49.44 -28.11
C THR A 416 32.38 -50.53 -28.65
N ASN A 417 31.72 -50.31 -29.82
CA ASN A 417 31.09 -51.30 -30.77
C ASN A 417 29.66 -51.87 -30.47
N LEU A 418 28.90 -52.52 -31.41
CA LEU A 418 28.39 -52.17 -32.78
C LEU A 418 27.44 -53.28 -33.40
N THR A 419 26.65 -52.98 -34.46
CA THR A 419 25.95 -53.89 -35.47
C THR A 419 24.77 -54.85 -35.06
N SER A 420 23.80 -55.36 -35.90
CA SER A 420 23.20 -55.03 -37.24
C SER A 420 22.00 -55.94 -37.75
N SER A 421 21.06 -55.41 -38.59
CA SER A 421 20.22 -56.08 -39.68
C SER A 421 18.96 -56.99 -39.41
N SER A 422 18.24 -57.55 -40.43
CA SER A 422 17.01 -56.98 -41.09
C SER A 422 16.20 -57.88 -42.11
N LYS A 423 14.86 -57.66 -42.30
CA LYS A 423 13.92 -58.00 -43.46
C LYS A 423 13.46 -59.49 -43.73
N PRO A 424 12.46 -59.85 -44.62
CA PRO A 424 11.08 -59.32 -44.93
C PRO A 424 9.94 -60.37 -45.35
N ASN A 425 8.70 -59.91 -45.70
CA ASN A 425 7.79 -60.31 -46.86
C ASN A 425 6.35 -60.98 -46.79
N THR A 426 5.38 -60.41 -47.57
CA THR A 426 4.23 -60.97 -48.39
C THR A 426 2.76 -61.38 -47.95
N LYS A 427 1.76 -60.54 -48.34
CA LYS A 427 0.50 -60.75 -49.19
C LYS A 427 -0.81 -61.54 -48.77
N LYS A 428 -1.99 -60.85 -48.84
CA LYS A 428 -3.22 -61.02 -49.74
C LYS A 428 -4.68 -61.18 -49.16
N LYS A 429 -5.57 -60.22 -49.54
CA LYS A 429 -7.02 -60.26 -49.98
C LYS A 429 -8.27 -60.51 -49.05
N ARG A 430 -8.98 -59.40 -48.76
CA ARG A 430 -10.46 -59.07 -48.86
C ARG A 430 -11.60 -60.12 -48.81
N THR A 431 -12.63 -59.79 -48.01
CA THR A 431 -14.08 -59.64 -48.39
C THR A 431 -14.76 -58.52 -47.56
N ASN A 432 -15.99 -58.10 -47.92
CA ASN A 432 -16.71 -56.92 -47.38
C ASN A 432 -17.09 -57.08 -45.88
N MET A 433 -17.18 -56.07 -45.00
CA MET A 433 -17.36 -54.59 -45.12
C MET A 433 -18.79 -54.09 -45.40
N GLU A 434 -19.76 -54.32 -44.50
CA GLU A 434 -20.95 -53.43 -44.36
C GLU A 434 -21.77 -53.58 -43.04
N THR A 435 -21.28 -54.24 -41.98
CA THR A 435 -22.09 -54.46 -40.74
C THR A 435 -21.25 -54.59 -39.45
N PHE A 436 -20.17 -53.80 -39.32
CA PHE A 436 -19.34 -53.76 -38.10
C PHE A 436 -18.54 -52.45 -37.98
N LEU A 437 -19.23 -51.30 -37.92
CA LEU A 437 -18.62 -49.95 -37.86
C LEU A 437 -19.25 -49.04 -36.78
N GLU A 438 -19.63 -49.61 -35.62
CA GLU A 438 -20.16 -48.86 -34.46
C GLU A 438 -19.47 -49.21 -33.13
N SER A 439 -18.33 -49.93 -33.15
CA SER A 439 -17.48 -50.11 -31.96
C SER A 439 -16.04 -50.44 -32.36
N ILE A 440 -15.13 -50.32 -31.39
CA ILE A 440 -13.66 -50.40 -31.52
C ILE A 440 -13.07 -49.16 -32.22
N ASP A 441 -12.94 -48.11 -31.42
CA ASP A 441 -11.71 -47.31 -31.42
C ASP A 441 -10.58 -48.13 -30.73
N ASP A 442 -9.35 -47.61 -30.83
CA ASP A 442 -8.09 -48.15 -30.30
C ASP A 442 -7.38 -49.32 -31.05
N ASP A 443 -6.05 -49.19 -31.01
CA ASP A 443 -4.97 -50.16 -31.23
C ASP A 443 -4.45 -50.58 -32.64
N ILE A 444 -3.24 -50.05 -32.92
CA ILE A 444 -2.00 -50.80 -33.23
C ILE A 444 -1.65 -51.11 -34.71
N VAL A 445 -0.88 -50.16 -35.29
CA VAL A 445 0.59 -50.27 -35.57
C VAL A 445 1.11 -49.98 -37.00
N LEU A 446 1.81 -48.83 -37.13
CA LEU A 446 3.08 -48.52 -37.85
C LEU A 446 3.19 -48.83 -39.39
N GLN A 447 4.05 -48.18 -40.19
CA GLN A 447 5.48 -47.87 -39.98
C GLN A 447 6.04 -46.69 -40.83
N ASN A 448 7.20 -46.21 -40.38
CA ASN A 448 8.25 -45.51 -41.16
C ASN A 448 7.91 -44.12 -41.72
N ASN A 449 7.83 -43.14 -40.81
CA ASN A 449 8.44 -41.79 -40.92
C ASN A 449 8.10 -40.86 -39.73
N GLY A 450 7.24 -41.27 -38.79
CA GLY A 450 6.60 -40.38 -37.79
C GLY A 450 7.47 -39.74 -36.69
N GLY A 451 8.79 -39.99 -36.65
CA GLY A 451 9.67 -39.63 -35.52
C GLY A 451 9.81 -38.13 -35.20
N THR A 452 9.38 -37.24 -36.09
CA THR A 452 9.36 -35.77 -35.88
C THR A 452 7.97 -35.15 -35.92
N ARG A 453 6.93 -35.87 -36.39
CA ARG A 453 5.58 -35.30 -36.51
C ARG A 453 4.72 -35.53 -35.27
N ALA A 454 5.04 -36.56 -34.48
CA ALA A 454 4.34 -36.91 -33.25
C ALA A 454 4.50 -35.81 -32.18
N THR A 455 5.74 -35.36 -31.94
CA THR A 455 6.12 -34.39 -30.90
C THR A 455 5.27 -33.12 -30.91
N ILE A 456 5.12 -32.43 -32.06
CA ILE A 456 4.32 -31.19 -32.11
C ILE A 456 2.80 -31.42 -32.00
N ILE A 457 2.31 -32.62 -32.32
CA ILE A 457 0.91 -32.99 -32.17
C ILE A 457 0.60 -33.24 -30.68
N GLU A 458 1.43 -34.03 -30.01
CA GLU A 458 1.39 -34.28 -28.56
C GLU A 458 1.51 -32.97 -27.75
N GLU A 459 2.38 -32.07 -28.17
CA GLU A 459 2.59 -30.77 -27.54
C GLU A 459 1.36 -29.86 -27.66
N LEU A 460 0.68 -29.84 -28.81
CA LEU A 460 -0.54 -29.06 -29.03
C LEU A 460 -1.75 -29.63 -28.26
N TYR A 461 -1.93 -30.95 -28.21
CA TYR A 461 -2.97 -31.57 -27.37
C TYR A 461 -2.74 -31.29 -25.87
N THR A 462 -1.47 -31.39 -25.44
CA THR A 462 -1.06 -31.08 -24.07
C THR A 462 -1.31 -29.61 -23.74
N TYR A 463 -0.96 -28.69 -24.64
CA TYR A 463 -1.28 -27.27 -24.49
C TYR A 463 -2.79 -27.01 -24.37
N GLN A 464 -3.60 -27.61 -25.25
CA GLN A 464 -5.07 -27.50 -25.20
C GLN A 464 -5.64 -27.97 -23.85
N SER A 465 -5.14 -29.08 -23.30
CA SER A 465 -5.56 -29.59 -21.98
C SER A 465 -5.17 -28.61 -20.86
N LEU A 466 -3.89 -28.21 -20.81
CA LEU A 466 -3.36 -27.30 -19.78
C LEU A 466 -4.03 -25.93 -19.80
N VAL A 467 -4.25 -25.33 -20.98
CA VAL A 467 -4.86 -24.00 -21.08
C VAL A 467 -6.36 -24.02 -20.77
N ASN A 468 -7.04 -25.15 -21.01
CA ASN A 468 -8.43 -25.36 -20.57
C ASN A 468 -8.54 -25.51 -19.04
N GLN A 469 -7.69 -26.35 -18.43
CA GLN A 469 -7.61 -26.51 -16.98
C GLN A 469 -7.23 -25.19 -16.28
N TYR A 470 -6.34 -24.41 -16.90
CA TYR A 470 -5.95 -23.09 -16.41
C TYR A 470 -7.13 -22.09 -16.40
N ASN A 471 -7.97 -22.15 -17.43
CA ASN A 471 -9.15 -21.29 -17.59
C ASN A 471 -10.36 -21.70 -16.73
N SER A 472 -10.45 -22.95 -16.26
CA SER A 472 -11.54 -23.39 -15.36
C SER A 472 -11.27 -23.03 -13.90
N LYS A 473 -10.01 -23.09 -13.45
CA LYS A 473 -9.64 -22.83 -12.04
C LYS A 473 -9.46 -21.36 -11.66
N ASN A 474 -9.23 -20.45 -12.61
CA ASN A 474 -8.83 -19.06 -12.31
C ASN A 474 -9.83 -18.00 -12.78
N LYS A 475 -10.11 -17.01 -11.93
CA LYS A 475 -10.71 -15.72 -12.37
C LYS A 475 -9.68 -14.99 -13.27
N PRO A 476 -10.10 -14.40 -14.41
CA PRO A 476 -9.17 -13.94 -15.44
C PRO A 476 -8.38 -12.69 -15.01
N ASN A 477 -7.08 -12.86 -14.77
CA ASN A 477 -6.12 -11.81 -14.48
C ASN A 477 -4.97 -11.85 -15.51
N THR A 478 -4.68 -10.73 -16.17
CA THR A 478 -3.66 -10.62 -17.23
C THR A 478 -2.22 -10.72 -16.73
N LEU A 479 -1.97 -10.77 -15.42
CA LEU A 479 -0.64 -10.97 -14.83
C LEU A 479 -0.08 -12.41 -15.00
N SER A 480 -0.81 -13.31 -15.68
CA SER A 480 -0.62 -14.76 -15.62
C SER A 480 0.03 -15.42 -16.84
N CYS A 481 -0.03 -14.80 -18.03
CA CYS A 481 0.40 -15.42 -19.28
C CYS A 481 1.89 -15.82 -19.29
N LEU A 482 2.78 -14.95 -18.80
CA LEU A 482 4.21 -15.26 -18.70
C LEU A 482 4.51 -16.36 -17.67
N VAL A 483 3.72 -16.44 -16.59
CA VAL A 483 3.88 -17.47 -15.56
C VAL A 483 3.47 -18.84 -16.11
N PHE A 484 2.35 -18.92 -16.84
CA PHE A 484 1.92 -20.14 -17.53
C PHE A 484 3.06 -20.69 -18.42
N TRP A 485 3.61 -19.86 -19.30
CA TRP A 485 4.67 -20.30 -20.21
C TRP A 485 5.98 -20.64 -19.49
N LYS A 486 6.28 -19.99 -18.36
CA LYS A 486 7.48 -20.31 -17.58
C LYS A 486 7.35 -21.63 -16.80
N ILE A 487 6.16 -21.99 -16.33
CA ILE A 487 5.88 -23.30 -15.70
C ILE A 487 6.03 -24.43 -16.72
N TYR A 488 5.44 -24.26 -17.91
CA TYR A 488 5.39 -25.31 -18.93
C TYR A 488 6.52 -25.25 -19.98
N GLU A 489 7.60 -24.49 -19.74
CA GLU A 489 8.75 -24.34 -20.66
C GLU A 489 9.37 -25.68 -21.09
N PHE A 490 9.45 -26.66 -20.18
CA PHE A 490 9.98 -28.00 -20.46
C PHE A 490 8.93 -28.98 -21.01
N THR A 491 7.64 -28.74 -20.74
CA THR A 491 6.51 -29.56 -21.21
C THR A 491 6.10 -29.19 -22.63
N LEU A 492 6.26 -27.92 -22.99
CA LEU A 492 5.83 -27.32 -24.26
C LEU A 492 7.00 -26.58 -24.94
N PRO A 493 8.12 -27.25 -25.29
CA PRO A 493 9.36 -26.59 -25.70
C PRO A 493 9.28 -25.83 -27.03
N TYR A 494 8.51 -26.29 -28.02
CA TYR A 494 8.38 -25.60 -29.31
C TYR A 494 7.33 -24.49 -29.26
N LEU A 495 6.19 -24.75 -28.63
CA LEU A 495 5.17 -23.76 -28.38
C LEU A 495 5.69 -22.66 -27.44
N PHE A 496 6.58 -22.96 -26.48
CA PHE A 496 7.29 -21.95 -25.70
C PHE A 496 8.23 -21.08 -26.56
N LYS A 497 8.98 -21.69 -27.51
CA LYS A 497 9.79 -20.96 -28.50
C LYS A 497 8.93 -20.00 -29.34
N LEU A 498 7.74 -20.43 -29.78
CA LEU A 498 6.79 -19.57 -30.49
C LEU A 498 6.16 -18.51 -29.57
N ALA A 499 5.67 -18.89 -28.39
CA ALA A 499 5.10 -18.01 -27.38
C ALA A 499 6.06 -16.85 -27.08
N LYS A 500 7.35 -17.15 -26.83
CA LYS A 500 8.40 -16.14 -26.61
C LYS A 500 8.57 -15.17 -27.79
N ARG A 501 8.30 -15.60 -29.04
CA ARG A 501 8.39 -14.77 -30.26
C ARG A 501 7.15 -13.91 -30.49
N TYR A 502 5.95 -14.41 -30.14
CA TYR A 502 4.68 -13.74 -30.47
C TYR A 502 4.03 -13.01 -29.29
N ILE A 503 4.27 -13.41 -28.04
CA ILE A 503 3.68 -12.76 -26.85
C ILE A 503 4.35 -11.40 -26.57
N CYS A 504 5.63 -11.25 -26.88
CA CYS A 504 6.41 -10.05 -26.56
C CYS A 504 6.07 -8.81 -27.42
N THR A 505 5.23 -8.96 -28.45
CA THR A 505 4.80 -7.81 -29.26
C THR A 505 3.84 -6.91 -28.46
N PRO A 506 4.07 -5.59 -28.37
CA PRO A 506 3.10 -4.68 -27.76
C PRO A 506 1.91 -4.45 -28.71
N ALA A 507 0.70 -4.46 -28.18
CA ALA A 507 -0.54 -4.24 -28.95
C ALA A 507 -0.75 -2.79 -29.42
N THR A 508 0.04 -1.84 -28.91
CA THR A 508 -0.07 -0.42 -29.24
C THR A 508 1.30 0.23 -29.35
N SER A 509 1.38 1.32 -30.10
CA SER A 509 2.57 2.18 -30.22
C SER A 509 2.95 2.90 -28.92
N VAL A 510 2.07 2.92 -27.89
CA VAL A 510 2.23 3.73 -26.67
C VAL A 510 3.54 3.46 -25.92
N ALA A 511 4.01 2.21 -25.90
CA ALA A 511 5.32 1.87 -25.32
C ALA A 511 6.48 2.51 -26.12
N ALA A 512 6.46 2.38 -27.45
CA ALA A 512 7.47 2.98 -28.31
C ALA A 512 7.41 4.52 -28.31
N GLU A 513 6.22 5.12 -28.33
CA GLU A 513 6.03 6.57 -28.21
C GLU A 513 6.55 7.11 -26.86
N ALA A 514 6.33 6.39 -25.76
CA ALA A 514 6.89 6.74 -24.45
C ALA A 514 8.43 6.65 -24.43
N ALA A 515 9.00 5.63 -25.07
CA ALA A 515 10.45 5.46 -25.22
C ALA A 515 11.07 6.57 -26.10
N PHE A 516 10.49 6.87 -27.27
CA PHE A 516 10.96 7.95 -28.15
C PHE A 516 10.80 9.35 -27.50
N SER A 517 9.68 9.58 -26.82
CA SER A 517 9.48 10.79 -26.01
C SER A 517 10.59 10.90 -24.95
N THR A 518 10.84 9.84 -24.18
CA THR A 518 11.95 9.76 -23.22
C THR A 518 13.31 10.01 -23.86
N ALA A 519 13.59 9.42 -25.02
CA ALA A 519 14.82 9.63 -25.76
C ALA A 519 15.02 11.10 -26.14
N SER A 520 13.95 11.82 -26.54
CA SER A 520 14.01 13.25 -26.86
C SER A 520 14.37 14.16 -25.68
N TYR A 521 14.08 13.72 -24.43
CA TYR A 521 14.56 14.43 -23.23
C TYR A 521 16.06 14.20 -22.95
N ILE A 522 16.64 13.10 -23.44
CA ILE A 522 18.05 12.75 -23.24
C ILE A 522 18.91 13.30 -24.38
N ALA A 523 18.55 12.98 -25.63
CA ALA A 523 19.21 13.39 -26.87
C ALA A 523 18.69 14.76 -27.37
N ARG A 524 18.79 15.78 -26.52
CA ARG A 524 18.45 17.17 -26.90
C ARG A 524 19.53 17.82 -27.76
N ARG A 525 19.22 18.97 -28.37
CA ARG A 525 20.12 19.73 -29.25
C ARG A 525 21.42 20.13 -28.54
N GLU A 526 21.34 20.43 -27.24
CA GLU A 526 22.47 20.78 -26.36
C GLU A 526 23.26 19.54 -25.85
N ARG A 527 22.69 18.34 -26.01
CA ARG A 527 23.27 17.04 -25.60
C ARG A 527 23.58 16.12 -26.80
N SER A 528 23.60 16.69 -28.00
CA SER A 528 23.71 16.04 -29.32
C SER A 528 25.03 15.29 -29.61
N ARG A 529 25.89 15.09 -28.59
CA ARG A 529 27.20 14.41 -28.69
C ARG A 529 27.25 13.04 -28.00
N LEU A 530 26.11 12.52 -27.53
CA LEU A 530 26.01 11.14 -27.03
C LEU A 530 26.16 10.14 -28.19
N SER A 531 27.07 9.18 -28.05
CA SER A 531 27.12 8.01 -28.94
C SER A 531 25.88 7.12 -28.72
N VAL A 532 25.50 6.33 -29.73
CA VAL A 532 24.33 5.42 -29.67
C VAL A 532 24.37 4.56 -28.41
N LYS A 533 25.50 3.87 -28.16
CA LYS A 533 25.73 3.05 -26.95
C LYS A 533 25.54 3.81 -25.62
N ASN A 534 25.88 5.09 -25.58
CA ASN A 534 25.70 5.91 -24.38
C ASN A 534 24.26 6.42 -24.24
N LEU A 535 23.56 6.66 -25.36
CA LEU A 535 22.13 6.98 -25.35
C LEU A 535 21.31 5.77 -24.91
N GLU A 536 21.57 4.59 -25.47
CA GLU A 536 21.01 3.29 -25.07
C GLU A 536 21.25 3.03 -23.58
N ALA A 537 22.50 3.12 -23.12
CA ALA A 537 22.82 2.96 -21.70
C ALA A 537 22.14 4.01 -20.80
N THR A 538 21.92 5.25 -21.28
CA THR A 538 21.21 6.28 -20.51
C THR A 538 19.69 6.05 -20.51
N MET A 539 19.12 5.49 -21.57
CA MET A 539 17.72 5.08 -21.60
C MET A 539 17.48 3.88 -20.69
N PHE A 540 18.30 2.83 -20.82
CA PHE A 540 18.28 1.66 -19.94
C PHE A 540 18.48 2.08 -18.48
N LEU A 541 19.51 2.87 -18.15
CA LEU A 541 19.70 3.36 -16.79
C LEU A 541 18.57 4.29 -16.32
N LYS A 542 17.86 5.01 -17.19
CA LYS A 542 16.69 5.80 -16.74
C LYS A 542 15.51 4.88 -16.37
N GLU A 543 15.36 3.76 -17.05
CA GLU A 543 14.32 2.75 -16.81
C GLU A 543 14.68 1.89 -15.59
N GLU A 544 15.92 1.41 -15.51
CA GLU A 544 16.48 0.73 -14.34
C GLU A 544 16.59 1.67 -13.12
N ILE A 545 16.73 3.00 -13.27
CA ILE A 545 16.61 3.99 -12.18
C ILE A 545 15.15 4.44 -11.95
N ALA A 546 14.18 4.03 -12.77
CA ALA A 546 12.77 4.04 -12.35
C ALA A 546 12.52 2.87 -11.36
N GLU A 547 13.13 1.71 -11.60
CA GLU A 547 13.01 0.52 -10.75
C GLU A 547 13.96 0.53 -9.52
N THR A 548 15.12 1.18 -9.62
CA THR A 548 16.13 1.34 -8.54
C THR A 548 16.25 2.76 -7.98
N GLY A 549 15.51 3.75 -8.54
CA GLY A 549 15.41 5.08 -7.94
C GLY A 549 14.80 5.04 -6.53
N ASP A 550 13.96 4.04 -6.30
CA ASP A 550 13.32 3.68 -5.04
C ASP A 550 14.34 3.18 -3.96
N GLU A 551 15.51 2.66 -4.36
CA GLU A 551 16.65 2.48 -3.43
C GLU A 551 17.33 3.82 -3.09
N ASN A 552 17.48 4.69 -4.10
CA ASN A 552 18.29 5.90 -4.00
C ASN A 552 17.60 7.00 -3.19
N ILE A 553 16.26 7.05 -3.20
CA ILE A 553 15.47 8.05 -2.47
C ILE A 553 15.74 8.01 -0.95
N ILE A 554 15.97 6.83 -0.39
CA ILE A 554 16.33 6.59 1.01
C ILE A 554 17.85 6.63 1.28
N LYS A 555 18.69 6.95 0.28
CA LYS A 555 20.17 6.96 0.39
C LYS A 555 20.80 8.33 0.02
N GLN A 556 19.99 9.39 -0.04
CA GLN A 556 20.38 10.77 -0.37
C GLN A 556 21.37 11.38 0.64
N GLY A 557 22.65 11.46 0.27
CA GLY A 557 23.69 11.98 1.17
C GLY A 557 23.57 13.48 1.46
N PHE A 558 23.80 13.88 2.71
CA PHE A 558 23.81 15.27 3.14
C PHE A 558 24.68 16.19 2.27
N ARG A 559 24.10 17.31 1.84
CA ARG A 559 24.77 18.40 1.12
C ARG A 559 24.15 19.72 1.60
N MET A 560 24.96 20.64 2.12
CA MET A 560 24.46 21.93 2.64
C MET A 560 23.69 22.72 1.56
N SER A 561 24.17 22.72 0.32
CA SER A 561 23.51 23.35 -0.84
C SER A 561 22.18 22.72 -1.28
N ALA A 562 21.73 21.66 -0.62
CA ALA A 562 20.43 21.03 -0.85
C ALA A 562 19.52 21.08 0.40
N VAL A 563 19.97 21.70 1.50
CA VAL A 563 19.12 21.98 2.67
C VAL A 563 18.08 23.05 2.27
N PRO A 564 16.77 22.84 2.51
CA PRO A 564 15.76 23.84 2.17
C PRO A 564 15.92 25.12 2.97
N GLU A 565 15.76 26.28 2.33
CA GLU A 565 15.64 27.56 3.04
C GLU A 565 14.38 27.57 3.92
N ASN A 566 14.47 28.20 5.10
CA ASN A 566 13.38 28.36 6.06
C ASN A 566 12.75 27.02 6.49
N VAL A 567 13.52 26.19 7.22
CA VAL A 567 13.10 24.88 7.75
C VAL A 567 12.13 25.06 8.92
N ASP A 568 10.91 24.53 8.80
CA ASP A 568 9.89 24.57 9.86
C ASP A 568 10.26 23.70 11.08
N MET A 569 10.91 22.57 10.83
CA MET A 569 11.26 21.57 11.85
C MET A 569 12.48 20.74 11.42
N ILE A 570 13.41 20.52 12.36
CA ILE A 570 14.53 19.58 12.20
C ILE A 570 14.24 18.33 13.03
N ILE A 571 14.49 17.15 12.46
CA ILE A 571 14.31 15.84 13.12
C ILE A 571 15.62 15.07 13.06
N ILE A 572 16.09 14.62 14.22
CA ILE A 572 17.35 13.89 14.41
C ILE A 572 17.04 12.39 14.54
N GLY A 573 17.59 11.57 13.65
CA GLY A 573 17.36 10.12 13.58
C GLY A 573 16.14 9.74 12.74
N SER A 574 16.29 8.72 11.89
CA SER A 574 15.25 8.26 10.95
C SER A 574 14.59 6.93 11.32
N GLY A 575 14.66 6.53 12.60
CA GLY A 575 13.83 5.44 13.12
C GLY A 575 12.33 5.73 13.01
N MET A 576 11.50 4.73 13.28
CA MET A 576 10.04 4.76 13.05
C MET A 576 9.34 6.01 13.63
N ALA A 577 9.77 6.49 14.80
CA ALA A 577 9.24 7.70 15.42
C ALA A 577 9.58 8.98 14.62
N GLY A 578 10.84 9.14 14.22
CA GLY A 578 11.29 10.26 13.39
C GLY A 578 10.59 10.28 12.03
N LEU A 579 10.42 9.12 11.40
CA LEU A 579 9.63 8.97 10.16
C LEU A 579 8.14 9.31 10.36
N THR A 580 7.55 8.95 11.51
CA THR A 580 6.16 9.28 11.85
C THR A 580 5.96 10.79 11.97
N VAL A 581 6.80 11.46 12.77
CA VAL A 581 6.77 12.92 12.93
C VAL A 581 7.02 13.62 11.59
N ALA A 582 8.02 13.15 10.82
CA ALA A 582 8.36 13.71 9.52
C ALA A 582 7.20 13.61 8.51
N SER A 583 6.56 12.43 8.40
CA SER A 583 5.44 12.24 7.49
C SER A 583 4.26 13.15 7.83
N ILE A 584 3.78 13.15 9.09
CA ILE A 584 2.61 13.95 9.46
C ILE A 584 2.89 15.45 9.30
N MET A 585 4.05 15.95 9.73
CA MET A 585 4.37 17.37 9.58
C MET A 585 4.53 17.79 8.11
N ALA A 586 5.06 16.91 7.25
CA ALA A 586 5.08 17.14 5.80
C ALA A 586 3.66 17.13 5.18
N GLN A 587 2.76 16.25 5.64
CA GLN A 587 1.35 16.25 5.24
C GLN A 587 0.59 17.52 5.69
N GLU A 588 1.02 18.10 6.81
CA GLU A 588 0.59 19.42 7.30
C GLU A 588 1.27 20.60 6.58
N GLY A 589 2.02 20.32 5.50
CA GLY A 589 2.63 21.32 4.62
C GLY A 589 3.93 21.93 5.14
N LYS A 590 4.54 21.35 6.18
CA LYS A 590 5.78 21.86 6.76
C LYS A 590 7.04 21.38 6.03
N LYS A 591 8.02 22.26 5.91
CA LYS A 591 9.38 21.94 5.44
C LYS A 591 10.14 21.23 6.55
N VAL A 592 10.05 19.90 6.58
CA VAL A 592 10.79 19.05 7.52
C VAL A 592 12.20 18.78 6.98
N LEU A 593 13.21 18.87 7.84
CA LEU A 593 14.55 18.36 7.57
C LEU A 593 14.82 17.14 8.46
N LEU A 594 14.80 15.94 7.88
CA LEU A 594 15.11 14.68 8.56
C LEU A 594 16.60 14.35 8.35
N LEU A 595 17.34 14.11 9.45
CA LEU A 595 18.78 13.92 9.46
C LEU A 595 19.13 12.55 10.06
N GLU A 596 19.78 11.71 9.26
CA GLU A 596 20.22 10.36 9.62
C GLU A 596 21.75 10.25 9.60
N GLN A 597 22.35 9.70 10.65
CA GLN A 597 23.79 9.50 10.73
C GLN A 597 24.29 8.37 9.82
N HIS A 598 23.51 7.28 9.71
CA HIS A 598 23.82 6.11 8.89
C HIS A 598 23.66 6.42 7.38
N ASP A 599 23.89 5.46 6.49
CA ASP A 599 23.95 5.67 5.05
C ASP A 599 22.64 5.36 4.29
N VAL A 600 21.59 5.00 5.05
CA VAL A 600 20.22 4.70 4.60
C VAL A 600 19.18 5.15 5.65
N ILE A 601 18.03 5.68 5.20
CA ILE A 601 16.90 6.10 6.04
C ILE A 601 16.14 4.86 6.56
N GLY A 602 15.85 4.82 7.87
CA GLY A 602 14.91 3.85 8.47
C GLY A 602 15.23 3.38 9.90
N GLY A 603 16.45 3.62 10.42
CA GLY A 603 16.89 2.97 11.67
C GLY A 603 16.77 1.45 11.55
N ASN A 604 16.16 0.77 12.54
CA ASN A 604 15.94 -0.68 12.47
C ASN A 604 14.88 -1.16 11.44
N THR A 605 14.16 -0.26 10.76
CA THR A 605 13.19 -0.62 9.70
C THR A 605 13.77 -0.45 8.29
N HIS A 606 14.98 -0.96 8.04
CA HIS A 606 15.58 -0.98 6.71
C HIS A 606 16.13 -2.37 6.33
N THR A 607 16.69 -2.47 5.12
CA THR A 607 17.34 -3.66 4.59
C THR A 607 18.70 -3.31 3.97
N PHE A 608 19.74 -4.09 4.24
CA PHE A 608 21.06 -3.94 3.64
C PHE A 608 21.36 -5.06 2.63
N LYS A 609 22.27 -4.79 1.68
CA LYS A 609 22.65 -5.73 0.61
C LYS A 609 24.13 -6.09 0.71
N GLU A 610 24.45 -7.35 0.94
CA GLU A 610 25.82 -7.86 1.07
C GLU A 610 25.93 -9.22 0.37
N LYS A 611 27.03 -9.44 -0.38
CA LYS A 611 27.21 -10.56 -1.35
C LYS A 611 26.01 -10.86 -2.27
N GLY A 612 25.15 -9.85 -2.51
CA GLY A 612 23.94 -10.00 -3.32
C GLY A 612 22.81 -10.78 -2.66
N PHE A 613 22.80 -10.85 -1.32
CA PHE A 613 21.63 -11.16 -0.48
C PHE A 613 21.09 -9.86 0.11
N ASN A 614 19.80 -9.80 0.44
CA ASN A 614 19.16 -8.66 1.09
C ASN A 614 18.66 -9.09 2.47
N PHE A 615 19.19 -8.46 3.53
CA PHE A 615 18.88 -8.78 4.92
C PHE A 615 18.15 -7.62 5.60
N GLU A 616 17.22 -7.93 6.50
CA GLU A 616 16.55 -6.99 7.40
C GLU A 616 17.36 -6.73 8.69
N THR A 617 17.32 -5.50 9.20
CA THR A 617 18.16 -5.11 10.36
C THR A 617 17.48 -5.15 11.74
N GLY A 618 16.18 -5.43 11.82
CA GLY A 618 15.47 -5.40 13.11
C GLY A 618 13.95 -5.59 13.04
N LEU A 619 13.28 -5.21 11.95
CA LEU A 619 11.88 -5.58 11.74
C LEU A 619 11.79 -6.99 11.14
N HIS A 620 11.80 -7.99 12.01
CA HIS A 620 11.68 -9.42 11.63
C HIS A 620 10.21 -9.89 11.55
N TYR A 621 9.31 -9.26 12.30
CA TYR A 621 7.85 -9.44 12.28
C TYR A 621 7.16 -8.34 13.10
N ILE A 622 5.84 -8.19 12.94
CA ILE A 622 5.00 -7.28 13.73
C ILE A 622 3.61 -7.90 13.96
N GLY A 623 2.99 -7.64 15.12
CA GLY A 623 1.62 -8.06 15.43
C GLY A 623 0.59 -6.96 15.18
N GLY A 624 -0.21 -6.66 16.20
CA GLY A 624 -1.23 -5.62 16.24
C GLY A 624 -2.41 -5.82 15.28
N ARG A 625 -2.55 -7.03 14.70
CA ARG A 625 -3.55 -7.40 13.69
C ARG A 625 -3.44 -6.55 12.41
N ILE A 626 -2.23 -6.17 12.03
CA ILE A 626 -1.97 -5.18 10.97
C ILE A 626 -2.52 -5.57 9.59
N GLY A 627 -2.73 -6.86 9.32
CA GLY A 627 -3.46 -7.31 8.12
C GLY A 627 -4.93 -6.87 8.06
N LYS A 628 -5.57 -6.52 9.19
CA LYS A 628 -6.94 -5.98 9.21
C LYS A 628 -6.91 -4.45 9.09
N LYS A 629 -7.40 -3.91 7.95
CA LYS A 629 -7.60 -2.46 7.70
C LYS A 629 -8.31 -1.72 8.83
N THR A 630 -9.24 -2.39 9.53
CA THR A 630 -10.00 -1.81 10.64
C THR A 630 -9.19 -1.61 11.93
N SER A 631 -8.04 -2.30 12.08
CA SER A 631 -7.21 -2.24 13.28
C SER A 631 -6.56 -0.87 13.46
N ASN A 632 -6.40 -0.45 14.72
CA ASN A 632 -5.79 0.84 15.03
C ASN A 632 -4.33 0.92 14.56
N LEU A 633 -3.55 -0.17 14.65
CA LEU A 633 -2.16 -0.16 14.19
C LEU A 633 -2.08 0.05 12.67
N ARG A 634 -2.90 -0.67 11.88
CA ARG A 634 -2.93 -0.53 10.43
C ARG A 634 -3.34 0.90 10.01
N LYS A 635 -4.37 1.47 10.63
CA LYS A 635 -4.79 2.87 10.40
C LYS A 635 -3.66 3.90 10.64
N HIS A 636 -2.84 3.74 11.67
CA HIS A 636 -1.72 4.65 11.91
C HIS A 636 -0.59 4.48 10.86
N PHE A 637 -0.28 3.24 10.46
CA PHE A 637 0.67 2.97 9.37
C PHE A 637 0.18 3.51 8.01
N ASP A 638 -1.06 3.24 7.64
CA ASP A 638 -1.68 3.75 6.41
C ASP A 638 -1.70 5.28 6.38
N CYS A 639 -1.92 5.92 7.53
CA CYS A 639 -1.89 7.38 7.67
C CYS A 639 -0.51 7.97 7.30
N ILE A 640 0.59 7.40 7.82
CA ILE A 640 1.95 7.91 7.59
C ILE A 640 2.56 7.45 6.27
N THR A 641 2.22 6.27 5.75
CA THR A 641 2.73 5.72 4.48
C THR A 641 1.86 6.05 3.27
N LYS A 642 0.66 6.60 3.50
CA LYS A 642 -0.42 6.80 2.50
C LYS A 642 -0.92 5.49 1.88
N ASN A 643 -1.07 4.46 2.71
CA ASN A 643 -1.37 3.07 2.32
C ASN A 643 -0.26 2.48 1.42
N GLY A 644 0.99 2.88 1.64
CA GLY A 644 2.12 2.50 0.79
C GLY A 644 2.80 1.18 1.18
N VAL A 645 2.46 0.60 2.33
CA VAL A 645 3.07 -0.63 2.84
C VAL A 645 1.98 -1.66 3.10
N GLU A 646 2.04 -2.77 2.37
CA GLU A 646 1.20 -3.95 2.60
C GLU A 646 1.92 -5.01 3.43
N TRP A 647 1.13 -5.90 4.03
CA TRP A 647 1.58 -6.80 5.11
C TRP A 647 1.12 -8.23 4.85
N GLU A 648 2.09 -9.13 4.66
CA GLU A 648 1.86 -10.57 4.55
C GLU A 648 1.67 -11.17 5.95
N LYS A 649 0.81 -12.20 6.07
CA LYS A 649 0.62 -12.96 7.32
C LYS A 649 1.62 -14.13 7.39
N MET A 650 2.19 -14.36 8.58
CA MET A 650 2.99 -15.56 8.88
C MET A 650 2.11 -16.81 9.07
N ASP A 651 2.77 -17.97 9.24
CA ASP A 651 2.15 -19.25 9.64
C ASP A 651 1.21 -19.08 10.86
N ASP A 652 0.16 -19.92 10.96
CA ASP A 652 -0.76 -19.89 12.12
C ASP A 652 -0.10 -20.29 13.44
N ILE A 653 0.98 -21.07 13.40
CA ILE A 653 1.95 -21.15 14.51
C ILE A 653 3.03 -20.10 14.18
N TYR A 654 2.87 -18.87 14.67
CA TYR A 654 3.72 -17.75 14.24
C TYR A 654 5.13 -17.81 14.86
N ASP A 655 5.22 -18.37 16.07
CA ASP A 655 6.45 -18.63 16.80
C ASP A 655 6.44 -20.08 17.33
N LEU A 656 7.60 -20.75 17.28
CA LEU A 656 7.83 -22.05 17.90
C LEU A 656 8.84 -21.90 19.02
N VAL A 657 8.40 -22.07 20.26
CA VAL A 657 9.27 -22.05 21.45
C VAL A 657 9.92 -23.43 21.59
N VAL A 658 11.22 -23.48 21.84
CA VAL A 658 12.04 -24.70 21.91
C VAL A 658 12.94 -24.64 23.15
N ILE A 659 12.98 -25.71 23.94
CA ILE A 659 14.00 -25.92 24.95
C ILE A 659 15.00 -26.94 24.43
N ARG A 660 16.30 -26.64 24.58
CA ARG A 660 17.39 -27.50 24.14
C ARG A 660 18.42 -27.71 25.27
N ASP A 661 18.23 -28.77 26.04
CA ASP A 661 19.11 -29.23 27.12
C ASP A 661 20.04 -30.32 26.55
N GLY A 662 21.15 -29.88 25.94
CA GLY A 662 22.04 -30.72 25.13
C GLY A 662 21.29 -31.33 23.93
N GLU A 663 21.12 -32.65 23.96
CA GLU A 663 20.38 -33.41 22.95
C GLU A 663 18.88 -33.55 23.25
N LYS A 664 18.42 -33.17 24.46
CA LYS A 664 16.97 -33.12 24.74
C LYS A 664 16.37 -31.92 24.04
N ARG A 665 15.30 -32.13 23.26
CA ARG A 665 14.57 -31.06 22.57
C ARG A 665 13.08 -31.13 22.90
N GLU A 666 12.58 -30.17 23.67
CA GLU A 666 11.15 -29.95 23.90
C GLU A 666 10.67 -28.74 23.08
N GLN A 667 9.40 -28.68 22.69
CA GLN A 667 8.84 -27.55 21.95
C GLN A 667 7.40 -27.22 22.35
N TYR A 668 7.01 -25.96 22.19
CA TYR A 668 5.64 -25.47 22.39
C TYR A 668 5.23 -24.47 21.28
N PRO A 669 4.15 -24.74 20.53
CA PRO A 669 3.69 -23.88 19.43
C PRO A 669 2.86 -22.68 19.92
N MET A 670 3.17 -21.48 19.41
CA MET A 670 2.41 -20.25 19.69
C MET A 670 1.44 -19.93 18.54
N TYR A 671 0.15 -20.15 18.78
CA TYR A 671 -0.89 -19.95 17.78
C TYR A 671 -1.33 -18.49 17.64
N SER A 672 -1.58 -18.06 16.39
CA SER A 672 -2.07 -16.71 16.06
C SER A 672 -3.50 -16.45 16.52
N ASP A 673 -4.35 -17.48 16.59
CA ASP A 673 -5.66 -17.37 17.21
C ASP A 673 -5.56 -17.60 18.73
N VAL A 674 -6.05 -16.61 19.49
CA VAL A 674 -6.00 -16.61 20.96
C VAL A 674 -6.97 -17.60 21.61
N LYS A 675 -8.08 -17.97 20.95
CA LYS A 675 -8.96 -19.06 21.40
C LYS A 675 -8.22 -20.39 21.32
N ILE A 676 -7.52 -20.64 20.20
CA ILE A 676 -6.72 -21.85 20.01
C ILE A 676 -5.56 -21.88 21.00
N LEU A 677 -4.75 -20.81 21.08
CA LEU A 677 -3.62 -20.73 22.03
C LEU A 677 -4.07 -20.96 23.48
N LYS A 678 -5.18 -20.34 23.91
CA LYS A 678 -5.74 -20.53 25.25
C LYS A 678 -6.21 -21.97 25.47
N LYS A 679 -6.91 -22.58 24.50
CA LYS A 679 -7.34 -23.99 24.57
C LYS A 679 -6.14 -24.92 24.69
N THR A 680 -5.11 -24.75 23.87
CA THR A 680 -3.88 -25.56 23.93
C THR A 680 -3.14 -25.39 25.26
N LEU A 681 -3.07 -24.18 25.82
CA LEU A 681 -2.50 -23.94 27.14
C LEU A 681 -3.27 -24.71 28.23
N ILE A 682 -4.60 -24.63 28.26
CA ILE A 682 -5.43 -25.32 29.26
C ILE A 682 -5.32 -26.84 29.08
N SER A 683 -5.36 -27.36 27.84
CA SER A 683 -5.18 -28.79 27.57
C SER A 683 -3.77 -29.30 27.92
N SER A 684 -2.75 -28.43 27.94
CA SER A 684 -1.37 -28.78 28.34
C SER A 684 -1.14 -28.66 29.84
N PHE A 685 -1.96 -27.87 30.55
CA PHE A 685 -1.81 -27.49 31.95
C PHE A 685 -3.18 -27.40 32.63
N PHE A 686 -3.93 -28.51 32.67
CA PHE A 686 -5.33 -28.51 33.11
C PHE A 686 -5.51 -28.04 34.58
N GLU A 687 -4.55 -28.33 35.46
CA GLU A 687 -4.53 -27.88 36.85
C GLU A 687 -4.36 -26.35 36.97
N GLU A 688 -3.84 -25.69 35.92
CA GLU A 688 -3.50 -24.27 35.87
C GLU A 688 -4.58 -23.41 35.18
N GLU A 689 -5.75 -23.97 34.84
CA GLU A 689 -6.80 -23.26 34.07
C GLU A 689 -7.13 -21.88 34.65
N LYS A 690 -7.25 -21.79 35.98
CA LYS A 690 -7.54 -20.53 36.70
C LYS A 690 -6.41 -19.50 36.53
N ALA A 691 -5.15 -19.93 36.60
CA ALA A 691 -3.99 -19.07 36.39
C ALA A 691 -3.92 -18.56 34.95
N ILE A 692 -4.19 -19.44 33.97
CA ILE A 692 -4.25 -19.11 32.54
C ILE A 692 -5.41 -18.12 32.28
N HIS A 693 -6.58 -18.32 32.91
CA HIS A 693 -7.73 -17.42 32.78
C HIS A 693 -7.43 -16.01 33.30
N GLU A 694 -6.84 -15.88 34.49
CA GLU A 694 -6.48 -14.56 35.02
C GLU A 694 -5.30 -13.93 34.27
N TYR A 695 -4.31 -14.69 33.79
CA TYR A 695 -3.26 -14.16 32.91
C TYR A 695 -3.85 -13.48 31.66
N PHE A 696 -4.79 -14.13 30.96
CA PHE A 696 -5.49 -13.52 29.82
C PHE A 696 -6.42 -12.35 30.22
N ASN A 697 -6.86 -12.28 31.48
CA ASN A 697 -7.56 -11.10 32.02
C ASN A 697 -6.60 -9.93 32.28
N MET A 698 -5.42 -10.20 32.85
CA MET A 698 -4.36 -9.21 33.09
C MET A 698 -3.82 -8.61 31.79
N ILE A 699 -3.77 -9.39 30.69
CA ILE A 699 -3.52 -8.86 29.34
C ILE A 699 -4.56 -7.81 28.91
N LYS A 700 -5.85 -7.99 29.24
CA LYS A 700 -6.88 -6.95 28.97
C LYS A 700 -6.60 -5.69 29.81
N LYS A 701 -6.24 -5.84 31.08
CA LYS A 701 -5.89 -4.74 32.00
C LYS A 701 -4.70 -3.93 31.46
N ALA A 702 -3.63 -4.59 31.00
CA ALA A 702 -2.47 -3.95 30.40
C ALA A 702 -2.80 -3.11 29.14
N ARG A 703 -3.71 -3.58 28.27
CA ARG A 703 -4.17 -2.83 27.10
C ARG A 703 -4.88 -1.52 27.46
N ILE A 704 -5.64 -1.51 28.56
CA ILE A 704 -6.25 -0.28 29.10
C ILE A 704 -5.15 0.62 29.66
N GLY A 705 -4.26 0.07 30.49
CA GLY A 705 -3.16 0.79 31.11
C GLY A 705 -2.22 1.51 30.11
N ILE A 706 -1.82 0.87 29.01
CA ILE A 706 -0.99 1.55 27.99
C ILE A 706 -1.72 2.69 27.29
N THR A 707 -3.04 2.58 27.13
CA THR A 707 -3.88 3.62 26.53
C THR A 707 -3.97 4.83 27.46
N VAL A 708 -4.14 4.57 28.77
CA VAL A 708 -4.09 5.60 29.82
C VAL A 708 -2.70 6.26 29.89
N LEU A 709 -1.62 5.47 29.88
CA LEU A 709 -0.24 5.96 29.90
C LEU A 709 0.09 6.83 28.68
N PHE A 710 -0.34 6.41 27.48
CA PHE A 710 -0.19 7.18 26.26
C PHE A 710 -0.90 8.53 26.36
N LEU A 711 -2.17 8.56 26.78
CA LEU A 711 -2.94 9.80 26.94
C LEU A 711 -2.31 10.72 28.00
N LEU A 712 -1.84 10.15 29.13
CA LEU A 712 -1.15 10.88 30.19
C LEU A 712 0.17 11.50 29.71
N LYS A 713 0.91 10.84 28.80
CA LYS A 713 2.12 11.36 28.14
C LYS A 713 1.85 12.33 26.99
N CYS A 714 0.59 12.48 26.54
CA CYS A 714 0.20 13.52 25.59
C CYS A 714 -0.09 14.89 26.26
N ILE A 715 -0.12 14.97 27.59
CA ILE A 715 -0.44 16.20 28.33
C ILE A 715 0.82 17.10 28.39
N PRO A 716 0.82 18.29 27.77
CA PRO A 716 2.03 19.12 27.67
C PRO A 716 2.43 19.80 28.99
N TYR A 717 1.52 19.85 29.97
CA TYR A 717 1.74 20.52 31.26
C TYR A 717 2.05 19.49 32.36
N GLN A 718 3.32 19.39 32.76
CA GLN A 718 3.79 18.43 33.79
C GLN A 718 3.04 18.55 35.13
N TRP A 719 2.55 19.73 35.51
CA TRP A 719 1.76 19.88 36.75
C TRP A 719 0.35 19.25 36.64
N MET A 720 -0.28 19.30 35.46
CA MET A 720 -1.53 18.57 35.20
C MET A 720 -1.27 17.07 35.14
N GLN A 721 -0.16 16.68 34.49
CA GLN A 721 0.30 15.30 34.42
C GLN A 721 0.47 14.70 35.83
N LYS A 722 1.09 15.41 36.78
CA LYS A 722 1.21 15.01 38.20
C LYS A 722 -0.13 14.73 38.88
N ILE A 723 -1.11 15.60 38.67
CA ILE A 723 -2.44 15.46 39.28
C ILE A 723 -3.17 14.26 38.67
N ILE A 724 -3.16 14.15 37.34
CA ILE A 724 -3.89 13.11 36.62
C ILE A 724 -3.24 11.73 36.82
N HIS A 725 -1.90 11.65 36.90
CA HIS A 725 -1.15 10.42 37.20
C HIS A 725 -1.68 9.75 38.49
N LYS A 726 -1.84 10.53 39.57
CA LYS A 726 -2.40 10.04 40.85
C LYS A 726 -3.84 9.55 40.72
N LEU A 727 -4.67 10.21 39.89
CA LEU A 727 -6.06 9.82 39.66
C LEU A 727 -6.18 8.53 38.82
N VAL A 728 -5.23 8.26 37.92
CA VAL A 728 -5.28 7.10 37.02
C VAL A 728 -4.38 5.93 37.43
N GLN A 729 -3.63 6.04 38.55
CA GLN A 729 -2.70 5.01 39.03
C GLN A 729 -3.30 3.58 39.10
N PRO A 730 -4.58 3.36 39.48
CA PRO A 730 -5.16 2.01 39.48
C PRO A 730 -5.06 1.32 38.10
N PHE A 731 -5.17 2.06 37.00
CA PHE A 731 -5.02 1.54 35.63
C PHE A 731 -3.56 1.33 35.20
N LEU A 732 -2.61 1.97 35.90
CA LEU A 732 -1.17 1.88 35.65
C LEU A 732 -0.46 0.86 36.56
N SER A 733 -1.09 0.44 37.65
CA SER A 733 -0.59 -0.56 38.62
C SER A 733 -0.08 -1.86 37.99
N ILE A 734 -0.64 -2.23 36.83
CA ILE A 734 -0.23 -3.39 36.02
C ILE A 734 1.22 -3.29 35.47
N PHE A 735 1.84 -2.10 35.55
CA PHE A 735 3.25 -1.86 35.21
C PHE A 735 4.17 -1.74 36.45
N ASP A 736 3.62 -1.60 37.66
CA ASP A 736 4.38 -1.30 38.89
C ASP A 736 5.12 -2.50 39.50
N GLU A 737 4.79 -3.72 39.09
CA GLU A 737 5.40 -4.98 39.57
C GLU A 737 6.17 -5.71 38.46
N THR A 738 7.12 -6.55 38.87
CA THR A 738 7.90 -7.36 37.91
C THR A 738 7.10 -8.54 37.38
N THR A 739 7.49 -9.06 36.21
CA THR A 739 6.85 -10.21 35.57
C THR A 739 6.90 -11.45 36.47
N GLU A 740 8.02 -11.70 37.16
CA GLU A 740 8.14 -12.77 38.15
C GLU A 740 7.21 -12.56 39.35
N GLN A 741 7.16 -11.34 39.91
CA GLN A 741 6.29 -11.00 41.05
C GLN A 741 4.81 -11.24 40.72
N VAL A 742 4.38 -10.91 39.50
CA VAL A 742 2.99 -11.14 39.08
C VAL A 742 2.72 -12.62 38.80
N LEU A 743 3.55 -13.29 37.99
CA LEU A 743 3.28 -14.67 37.59
C LEU A 743 3.37 -15.66 38.77
N SER A 744 4.28 -15.42 39.72
CA SER A 744 4.41 -16.25 40.94
C SER A 744 3.21 -16.13 41.89
N LYS A 745 2.34 -15.13 41.73
CA LYS A 745 1.04 -15.04 42.43
C LYS A 745 -0.05 -15.85 41.74
N LEU A 746 0.11 -16.17 40.45
CA LEU A 746 -0.85 -16.94 39.66
C LEU A 746 -0.55 -18.44 39.69
N THR A 747 0.72 -18.83 39.61
CA THR A 747 1.15 -20.23 39.52
C THR A 747 2.58 -20.44 40.03
N ASN A 748 2.90 -21.68 40.45
CA ASN A 748 4.26 -22.13 40.74
C ASN A 748 4.89 -22.93 39.58
N ASN A 749 4.13 -23.18 38.51
CA ASN A 749 4.54 -24.05 37.40
C ASN A 749 5.58 -23.36 36.51
N LYS A 750 6.87 -23.62 36.79
CA LYS A 750 8.00 -22.99 36.09
C LYS A 750 7.99 -23.23 34.57
N LYS A 751 7.44 -24.36 34.09
CA LYS A 751 7.27 -24.61 32.64
C LYS A 751 6.21 -23.68 32.04
N LEU A 752 5.03 -23.56 32.68
CA LEU A 752 4.02 -22.60 32.24
C LEU A 752 4.54 -21.15 32.29
N ILE A 753 5.25 -20.76 33.36
CA ILE A 753 5.87 -19.43 33.45
C ILE A 753 6.84 -19.20 32.29
N GLY A 754 7.76 -20.13 32.01
CA GLY A 754 8.71 -20.02 30.90
C GLY A 754 8.04 -19.91 29.53
N ILE A 755 6.94 -20.65 29.31
CA ILE A 755 6.09 -20.56 28.11
C ILE A 755 5.42 -19.18 28.02
N LEU A 756 4.88 -18.64 29.11
CA LEU A 756 4.21 -17.33 29.14
C LEU A 756 5.17 -16.13 29.08
N THR A 757 6.48 -16.35 29.17
CA THR A 757 7.54 -15.30 29.24
C THR A 757 8.60 -15.40 28.14
N TYR A 758 8.46 -16.29 27.15
CA TYR A 758 9.45 -16.44 26.06
C TYR A 758 9.76 -15.13 25.30
N LEU A 759 8.78 -14.23 25.19
CA LEU A 759 8.91 -12.91 24.55
C LEU A 759 9.83 -11.93 25.31
N TYR A 760 10.43 -12.31 26.44
CA TYR A 760 11.44 -11.47 27.10
C TYR A 760 12.59 -11.07 26.14
N GLY A 761 12.88 -11.94 25.15
CA GLY A 761 13.86 -11.69 24.10
C GLY A 761 13.50 -10.58 23.10
N ASP A 762 12.26 -10.09 23.04
CA ASP A 762 11.86 -8.92 22.20
C ASP A 762 12.26 -7.58 22.84
N TYR A 763 12.49 -7.55 24.17
CA TYR A 763 12.76 -6.34 24.94
C TYR A 763 13.94 -6.43 25.92
N VAL A 764 14.62 -7.58 25.99
CA VAL A 764 15.92 -7.83 26.63
C VAL A 764 15.95 -7.69 28.17
N GLU A 765 14.80 -7.78 28.85
CA GLU A 765 14.74 -7.80 30.32
C GLU A 765 14.08 -9.09 30.82
N VAL A 766 14.80 -9.87 31.64
CA VAL A 766 14.30 -11.14 32.20
C VAL A 766 13.14 -10.93 33.20
N PRO A 767 12.31 -11.97 33.48
CA PRO A 767 11.14 -11.85 34.34
C PRO A 767 11.33 -11.19 35.72
N SER A 768 12.49 -11.36 36.37
CA SER A 768 12.82 -10.74 37.65
C SER A 768 13.08 -9.23 37.59
N ARG A 769 13.50 -8.69 36.43
CA ARG A 769 13.72 -7.23 36.20
C ARG A 769 12.55 -6.56 35.47
N SER A 770 11.96 -7.24 34.49
CA SER A 770 10.96 -6.66 33.59
C SER A 770 9.63 -6.35 34.25
N SER A 771 8.99 -5.25 33.86
CA SER A 771 7.61 -4.92 34.23
C SER A 771 6.63 -5.94 33.63
N PHE A 772 5.71 -6.49 34.43
CA PHE A 772 4.67 -7.38 33.89
C PHE A 772 3.87 -6.74 32.75
N GLY A 773 3.69 -5.42 32.81
CA GLY A 773 3.00 -4.65 31.79
C GLY A 773 3.64 -4.74 30.39
N ILE A 774 4.98 -4.83 30.25
CA ILE A 774 5.58 -5.02 28.92
C ILE A 774 5.33 -6.44 28.39
N GLN A 775 5.47 -7.47 29.24
CA GLN A 775 5.20 -8.85 28.87
C GLN A 775 3.74 -9.03 28.43
N ALA A 776 2.79 -8.46 29.18
CA ALA A 776 1.37 -8.50 28.85
C ALA A 776 1.03 -7.75 27.55
N LEU A 777 1.74 -6.65 27.25
CA LEU A 777 1.54 -5.89 26.01
C LEU A 777 2.06 -6.62 24.77
N LEU A 778 3.19 -7.32 24.84
CA LEU A 778 3.68 -8.13 23.72
C LEU A 778 2.80 -9.37 23.50
N SER A 779 2.30 -9.98 24.58
CA SER A 779 1.27 -11.03 24.49
C SER A 779 -0.05 -10.54 23.87
N ASP A 780 -0.45 -9.28 24.05
CA ASP A 780 -1.57 -8.69 23.29
C ASP A 780 -1.17 -8.30 21.85
N HIS A 781 0.10 -7.93 21.64
CA HIS A 781 0.59 -7.51 20.32
C HIS A 781 0.45 -8.64 19.31
N TYR A 782 0.93 -9.84 19.61
CA TYR A 782 0.80 -11.00 18.71
C TYR A 782 -0.57 -11.69 18.77
N ARG A 783 -1.59 -11.09 19.42
CA ARG A 783 -2.97 -11.61 19.51
C ARG A 783 -3.73 -11.48 18.18
N GLY A 784 -3.34 -12.31 17.22
CA GLY A 784 -3.77 -12.29 15.82
C GLY A 784 -2.67 -12.73 14.85
N GLY A 785 -1.51 -13.19 15.36
CA GLY A 785 -0.37 -13.63 14.56
C GLY A 785 0.64 -12.54 14.25
N GLY A 786 1.79 -12.97 13.73
CA GLY A 786 2.81 -12.12 13.15
C GLY A 786 2.56 -11.81 11.68
N TYR A 787 3.07 -10.66 11.24
CA TYR A 787 3.00 -10.13 9.89
C TYR A 787 4.36 -9.57 9.46
N PHE A 788 4.61 -9.50 8.15
CA PHE A 788 5.84 -8.96 7.57
C PHE A 788 5.54 -7.98 6.43
N PRO A 789 6.26 -6.85 6.29
CA PRO A 789 6.02 -5.90 5.20
C PRO A 789 6.45 -6.50 3.86
N ILE A 790 5.54 -6.49 2.88
CA ILE A 790 5.79 -6.98 1.52
C ILE A 790 6.84 -6.07 0.84
N GLY A 791 7.85 -6.66 0.22
CA GLY A 791 9.06 -5.95 -0.25
C GLY A 791 10.13 -5.70 0.83
N GLY A 792 9.81 -5.96 2.09
CA GLY A 792 10.69 -5.82 3.25
C GLY A 792 10.64 -4.44 3.94
N PRO A 793 11.23 -4.31 5.14
CA PRO A 793 11.08 -3.14 6.02
C PRO A 793 11.34 -1.76 5.39
N SER A 794 12.29 -1.69 4.45
CA SER A 794 12.63 -0.47 3.72
C SER A 794 11.44 0.24 3.08
N MET A 795 10.36 -0.47 2.72
CA MET A 795 9.15 0.14 2.14
C MET A 795 8.52 1.22 3.04
N ILE A 796 8.70 1.15 4.37
CA ILE A 796 8.25 2.19 5.30
C ILE A 796 9.00 3.52 5.03
N ALA A 797 10.33 3.46 4.87
CA ALA A 797 11.12 4.65 4.56
C ALA A 797 10.86 5.16 3.13
N ARG A 798 10.78 4.25 2.15
CA ARG A 798 10.58 4.59 0.73
C ARG A 798 9.25 5.27 0.45
N THR A 799 8.19 4.91 1.19
CA THR A 799 6.87 5.54 1.05
C THR A 799 6.79 6.90 1.77
N ILE A 800 7.60 7.11 2.83
CA ILE A 800 7.58 8.34 3.64
C ILE A 800 8.45 9.45 3.05
N VAL A 801 9.64 9.16 2.50
CA VAL A 801 10.52 10.22 1.92
C VAL A 801 9.84 11.04 0.81
N PRO A 802 9.09 10.45 -0.15
CA PRO A 802 8.29 11.21 -1.13
C PRO A 802 7.30 12.21 -0.49
N ILE A 803 6.76 11.91 0.69
CA ILE A 803 5.83 12.79 1.40
C ILE A 803 6.58 14.02 1.94
N ILE A 804 7.79 13.80 2.50
CA ILE A 804 8.70 14.85 2.98
C ILE A 804 9.14 15.76 1.82
N GLU A 805 9.57 15.19 0.69
CA GLU A 805 10.03 15.98 -0.45
C GLU A 805 8.90 16.78 -1.11
N LYS A 806 7.67 16.23 -1.12
CA LYS A 806 6.48 16.90 -1.65
C LYS A 806 6.07 18.14 -0.84
N SER A 807 6.43 18.24 0.44
CA SER A 807 6.27 19.47 1.24
C SER A 807 7.43 20.46 1.09
N LYS A 808 8.38 20.19 0.19
CA LYS A 808 9.68 20.89 0.06
C LYS A 808 10.61 20.68 1.27
N GLY A 809 10.36 19.66 2.08
CA GLY A 809 11.34 19.14 3.04
C GLY A 809 12.44 18.31 2.37
N LYS A 810 13.37 17.80 3.18
CA LYS A 810 14.40 16.83 2.76
C LYS A 810 14.68 15.79 3.83
N ALA A 811 15.05 14.59 3.40
CA ALA A 811 15.68 13.58 4.23
C ALA A 811 17.13 13.38 3.76
N PHE A 812 18.08 13.39 4.69
CA PHE A 812 19.50 13.19 4.39
C PHE A 812 20.11 12.10 5.25
N VAL A 813 20.91 11.26 4.60
CA VAL A 813 21.77 10.24 5.23
C VAL A 813 23.22 10.71 5.26
N ARG A 814 24.07 10.05 6.06
CA ARG A 814 25.46 10.46 6.34
C ARG A 814 25.48 11.90 6.88
N ALA A 815 24.52 12.21 7.74
CA ALA A 815 24.18 13.52 8.27
C ALA A 815 24.25 13.58 9.82
N PRO A 816 25.33 13.09 10.46
CA PRO A 816 25.42 13.08 11.92
C PRO A 816 25.31 14.50 12.48
N VAL A 817 24.34 14.70 13.38
CA VAL A 817 24.22 15.90 14.20
C VAL A 817 25.25 15.81 15.31
N SER A 818 26.12 16.82 15.44
CA SER A 818 27.17 16.86 16.47
C SER A 818 26.80 17.71 17.68
N SER A 819 25.75 18.55 17.59
CA SER A 819 25.24 19.35 18.70
C SER A 819 23.87 19.95 18.35
N ILE A 820 23.03 20.19 19.36
CA ILE A 820 21.82 21.02 19.28
C ILE A 820 22.21 22.47 19.62
N LEU A 821 21.76 23.43 18.82
CA LEU A 821 21.97 24.85 19.08
C LEU A 821 20.91 25.32 20.09
N ILE A 822 21.37 25.81 21.25
CA ILE A 822 20.52 26.35 22.33
C ILE A 822 20.92 27.80 22.58
N ASN A 823 19.94 28.71 22.69
CA ASN A 823 20.19 30.13 22.97
C ASN A 823 20.22 30.44 24.47
N GLU A 824 20.54 31.70 24.81
CA GLU A 824 20.61 32.21 26.19
C GLU A 824 19.25 32.15 26.94
N GLU A 825 18.14 32.04 26.20
CA GLU A 825 16.79 31.87 26.77
C GLU A 825 16.42 30.38 26.99
N ASN A 826 17.40 29.48 26.91
CA ASN A 826 17.25 28.02 27.03
C ASN A 826 16.27 27.40 26.01
N LYS A 827 16.20 27.98 24.80
CA LYS A 827 15.42 27.47 23.67
C LYS A 827 16.33 26.80 22.65
N ALA A 828 15.94 25.64 22.14
CA ALA A 828 16.52 25.08 20.94
C ALA A 828 16.16 25.93 19.72
N VAL A 829 17.15 26.19 18.87
CA VAL A 829 17.08 27.07 17.68
C VAL A 829 17.68 26.44 16.42
N GLY A 830 18.22 25.22 16.50
CA GLY A 830 18.81 24.52 15.37
C GLY A 830 19.72 23.36 15.77
N VAL A 831 20.56 22.91 14.83
CA VAL A 831 21.56 21.85 15.02
C VAL A 831 22.86 22.16 14.29
N ILE A 832 23.93 21.45 14.63
CA ILE A 832 25.19 21.42 13.87
C ILE A 832 25.32 20.08 13.14
N VAL A 833 25.50 20.11 11.82
CA VAL A 833 25.78 18.93 10.98
C VAL A 833 27.06 19.18 10.20
N LYS A 834 28.11 18.36 10.42
CA LYS A 834 29.41 18.48 9.73
C LYS A 834 29.94 19.93 9.73
N GLY A 835 29.95 20.56 10.91
CA GLY A 835 30.40 21.95 11.11
C GLY A 835 29.44 23.05 10.62
N HIS A 836 28.37 22.71 9.90
CA HIS A 836 27.38 23.68 9.41
C HIS A 836 26.25 23.84 10.42
N GLN A 837 25.92 25.08 10.79
CA GLN A 837 24.75 25.40 11.59
C GLN A 837 23.50 25.40 10.69
N ILE A 838 22.43 24.74 11.13
CA ILE A 838 21.13 24.71 10.45
C ILE A 838 20.06 25.12 11.45
N PHE A 839 19.39 26.24 11.19
CA PHE A 839 18.42 26.83 12.10
C PHE A 839 16.99 26.35 11.86
N SER A 840 16.26 26.11 12.95
CA SER A 840 14.82 25.89 12.95
C SER A 840 14.25 26.13 14.34
N ARG A 841 13.02 26.64 14.42
CA ARG A 841 12.36 26.92 15.70
C ARG A 841 12.03 25.65 16.49
N ILE A 842 11.88 24.49 15.83
CA ILE A 842 11.53 23.23 16.49
C ILE A 842 12.57 22.17 16.12
N VAL A 843 13.12 21.52 17.14
CA VAL A 843 14.02 20.37 17.00
C VAL A 843 13.37 19.16 17.68
N VAL A 844 13.28 18.05 16.97
CA VAL A 844 12.79 16.77 17.49
C VAL A 844 13.93 15.78 17.49
N SER A 845 14.34 15.32 18.67
CA SER A 845 15.26 14.19 18.79
C SER A 845 14.46 12.89 18.79
N ALA A 846 14.65 12.06 17.77
CA ALA A 846 14.06 10.72 17.65
C ALA A 846 15.12 9.60 17.83
N ILE A 847 16.27 9.94 18.40
CA ILE A 847 17.32 9.02 18.88
C ILE A 847 17.20 8.84 20.41
N SER A 848 18.10 8.05 21.00
CA SER A 848 18.17 7.86 22.45
C SER A 848 18.20 9.18 23.24
N SER A 849 17.39 9.22 24.30
CA SER A 849 17.32 10.29 25.29
C SER A 849 18.68 10.51 25.98
N THR A 850 19.35 9.42 26.36
CA THR A 850 20.72 9.43 26.91
C THR A 850 21.67 10.14 25.96
N ILE A 851 21.66 9.81 24.67
CA ILE A 851 22.55 10.45 23.67
C ILE A 851 22.19 11.93 23.46
N THR A 852 20.90 12.25 23.42
CA THR A 852 20.39 13.62 23.25
C THR A 852 20.86 14.54 24.39
N TYR A 853 20.75 14.08 25.63
CA TYR A 853 21.17 14.85 26.79
C TYR A 853 22.68 14.79 27.00
N LYS A 854 23.32 13.62 26.99
CA LYS A 854 24.75 13.45 27.31
C LYS A 854 25.71 14.02 26.27
N TYR A 855 25.37 13.94 24.98
CA TYR A 855 26.31 14.27 23.88
C TYR A 855 25.83 15.39 22.95
N LEU A 856 24.53 15.51 22.66
CA LEU A 856 24.04 16.56 21.75
C LEU A 856 23.76 17.89 22.46
N THR A 857 23.52 17.89 23.77
CA THR A 857 23.32 19.13 24.55
C THR A 857 24.68 19.79 24.85
N PRO A 858 24.90 21.07 24.48
CA PRO A 858 26.14 21.79 24.76
C PRO A 858 26.53 21.79 26.24
N GLN A 859 27.82 21.73 26.54
CA GLN A 859 28.34 21.69 27.91
C GLN A 859 27.86 22.87 28.79
N THR A 860 27.66 24.04 28.18
CA THR A 860 27.08 25.24 28.81
C THR A 860 25.66 25.05 29.33
N HIS A 861 24.89 24.16 28.69
CA HIS A 861 23.46 23.94 28.94
C HIS A 861 23.16 22.59 29.62
N GLN A 862 24.16 21.76 29.91
CA GLN A 862 24.01 20.45 30.58
C GLN A 862 23.26 20.55 31.93
N HIS A 863 23.40 21.67 32.64
CA HIS A 863 22.70 21.94 33.90
C HIS A 863 21.16 21.88 33.77
N LEU A 864 20.60 22.08 32.57
CA LEU A 864 19.16 22.00 32.31
C LEU A 864 18.63 20.55 32.29
N VAL A 865 19.49 19.57 31.97
CA VAL A 865 19.10 18.18 31.69
C VAL A 865 19.72 17.18 32.66
N GLN A 866 20.64 17.62 33.53
CA GLN A 866 21.36 16.79 34.50
C GLN A 866 20.44 15.96 35.41
N SER A 867 19.27 16.48 35.78
CA SER A 867 18.27 15.75 36.60
C SER A 867 17.60 14.61 35.83
N HIS A 868 17.24 14.82 34.55
CA HIS A 868 16.72 13.78 33.67
C HIS A 868 17.81 12.74 33.38
N LEU A 869 19.03 13.19 33.05
CA LEU A 869 20.17 12.31 32.75
C LEU A 869 20.51 11.39 33.92
N LYS A 870 20.57 11.91 35.16
CA LYS A 870 20.84 11.10 36.37
C LYS A 870 19.83 9.96 36.56
N ILE A 871 18.57 10.15 36.17
CA ILE A 871 17.53 9.12 36.29
C ILE A 871 17.59 8.15 35.09
N ILE A 872 17.78 8.66 33.88
CA ILE A 872 17.95 7.87 32.65
C ILE A 872 19.18 6.95 32.71
N GLU A 873 20.23 7.35 33.44
CA GLU A 873 21.45 6.57 33.67
C GLU A 873 21.44 5.76 34.98
N SER A 874 20.30 5.61 35.66
CA SER A 874 20.23 4.79 36.87
C SER A 874 20.26 3.28 36.53
N PRO A 875 20.76 2.39 37.41
CA PRO A 875 20.85 0.94 37.14
C PRO A 875 19.50 0.28 36.81
N GLU A 876 18.40 0.87 37.25
CA GLU A 876 17.03 0.43 36.98
C GLU A 876 16.55 0.76 35.56
N LEU A 877 17.15 1.75 34.88
CA LEU A 877 16.82 2.17 33.51
C LEU A 877 17.95 1.91 32.50
N ALA A 878 19.19 1.73 32.97
CA ALA A 878 20.31 1.31 32.15
C ALA A 878 20.10 -0.11 31.61
N SER A 879 20.19 -0.26 30.30
CA SER A 879 20.23 -1.57 29.64
C SER A 879 21.69 -1.93 29.36
N GLU A 880 22.17 -2.99 30.02
CA GLU A 880 23.56 -3.48 29.95
C GLU A 880 23.74 -4.58 28.88
N ILE A 881 22.63 -5.00 28.27
CA ILE A 881 22.53 -6.14 27.36
C ILE A 881 21.95 -5.65 26.02
N GLY A 882 22.65 -5.94 24.92
CA GLY A 882 22.18 -5.66 23.56
C GLY A 882 22.08 -6.92 22.72
N TYR A 883 21.60 -6.80 21.48
CA TYR A 883 21.59 -7.94 20.56
C TYR A 883 22.96 -8.21 19.92
N MET A 884 23.25 -9.49 19.70
CA MET A 884 24.17 -9.97 18.67
C MET A 884 23.35 -10.64 17.57
N SER A 885 23.80 -10.53 16.32
CA SER A 885 23.04 -11.00 15.15
C SER A 885 23.92 -11.72 14.15
N MET A 886 23.39 -12.70 13.43
CA MET A 886 24.04 -13.40 12.32
C MET A 886 23.11 -13.40 11.11
N PHE A 887 23.71 -13.21 9.94
CA PHE A 887 23.05 -13.14 8.64
C PHE A 887 23.57 -14.27 7.75
N ILE A 888 22.73 -15.25 7.44
CA ILE A 888 23.06 -16.41 6.59
C ILE A 888 22.42 -16.25 5.21
N GLY A 889 23.24 -16.28 4.16
CA GLY A 889 22.79 -16.34 2.77
C GLY A 889 22.73 -17.77 2.25
N LEU A 890 21.56 -18.19 1.77
CA LEU A 890 21.24 -19.55 1.34
C LEU A 890 21.04 -19.64 -0.18
N GLN A 891 21.59 -20.67 -0.81
CA GLN A 891 21.49 -20.95 -2.25
C GLN A 891 20.31 -21.88 -2.56
N GLY A 892 19.31 -21.35 -3.27
CA GLY A 892 17.99 -21.97 -3.46
C GLY A 892 16.89 -21.03 -2.99
N ASP A 893 15.66 -21.26 -3.44
CA ASP A 893 14.50 -20.44 -3.05
C ASP A 893 13.77 -21.02 -1.83
N SER A 894 13.01 -20.17 -1.12
CA SER A 894 12.48 -20.50 0.21
C SER A 894 11.60 -21.76 0.23
N ASP A 895 10.81 -21.97 -0.83
CA ASP A 895 9.96 -23.15 -1.00
C ASP A 895 10.79 -24.41 -1.33
N GLU A 896 11.80 -24.31 -2.20
CA GLU A 896 12.74 -25.41 -2.49
C GLU A 896 13.49 -25.86 -1.23
N LEU A 897 13.82 -24.91 -0.36
CA LEU A 897 14.56 -25.09 0.88
C LEU A 897 13.65 -25.46 2.08
N ASN A 898 12.33 -25.45 1.90
CA ASN A 898 11.32 -25.71 2.94
C ASN A 898 11.46 -24.77 4.16
N LEU A 899 11.76 -23.48 3.91
CA LEU A 899 11.90 -22.47 4.96
C LEU A 899 10.52 -22.00 5.46
N PRO A 900 10.23 -22.05 6.77
CA PRO A 900 8.93 -21.65 7.29
C PRO A 900 8.79 -20.12 7.41
N LYS A 901 7.55 -19.60 7.47
CA LYS A 901 7.31 -18.18 7.77
C LYS A 901 7.39 -17.87 9.27
N ARG A 902 7.18 -18.87 10.14
CA ARG A 902 7.31 -18.73 11.60
C ARG A 902 8.74 -18.50 12.08
N ASN A 903 8.89 -17.96 13.28
CA ASN A 903 10.18 -17.92 13.97
C ASN A 903 10.39 -19.16 14.84
N LEU A 904 11.66 -19.42 15.21
CA LEU A 904 12.01 -20.30 16.32
C LEU A 904 12.61 -19.45 17.45
N TRP A 905 12.20 -19.73 18.69
CA TRP A 905 12.78 -19.18 19.92
C TRP A 905 13.35 -20.31 20.76
N ILE A 906 14.67 -20.40 20.87
CA ILE A 906 15.41 -21.51 21.49
C ILE A 906 16.02 -21.04 22.81
N PHE A 907 15.82 -21.79 23.89
CA PHE A 907 16.35 -21.50 25.23
C PHE A 907 17.01 -22.75 25.85
N PRO A 908 18.02 -22.61 26.72
CA PRO A 908 18.61 -23.76 27.43
C PRO A 908 17.64 -24.44 28.41
N SER A 909 16.75 -23.67 29.04
CA SER A 909 15.73 -24.17 29.98
C SER A 909 14.50 -23.26 30.03
N TRP A 910 13.42 -23.70 30.68
CA TRP A 910 12.25 -22.85 30.97
C TRP A 910 12.51 -21.73 32.00
N ASN A 911 13.69 -21.68 32.64
CA ASN A 911 14.05 -20.68 33.64
C ASN A 911 14.90 -19.55 33.03
N HIS A 912 14.26 -18.55 32.43
CA HIS A 912 14.91 -17.50 31.65
C HIS A 912 15.90 -16.65 32.45
N ASP A 913 15.59 -16.34 33.72
CA ASP A 913 16.48 -15.60 34.63
C ASP A 913 17.77 -16.40 34.92
N GLU A 914 17.67 -17.73 35.10
CA GLU A 914 18.82 -18.61 35.30
C GLU A 914 19.63 -18.81 34.01
N ASN A 915 18.96 -18.91 32.85
CA ASN A 915 19.62 -18.95 31.55
C ASN A 915 20.49 -17.70 31.37
N MET A 916 19.90 -16.50 31.56
CA MET A 916 20.60 -15.23 31.43
C MET A 916 21.74 -15.11 32.43
N LYS A 917 21.50 -15.47 33.70
CA LYS A 917 22.54 -15.42 34.72
C LYS A 917 23.75 -16.30 34.34
N LYS A 918 23.54 -17.54 33.89
CA LYS A 918 24.65 -18.42 33.47
C LYS A 918 25.50 -17.81 32.36
N PHE A 919 24.88 -17.13 31.40
CA PHE A 919 25.59 -16.46 30.30
C PHE A 919 26.32 -15.18 30.73
N CYS A 920 25.81 -14.46 31.72
CA CYS A 920 26.52 -13.31 32.32
C CYS A 920 27.65 -13.75 33.27
N ASP A 921 27.49 -14.87 33.97
CA ASP A 921 28.51 -15.45 34.87
C ASP A 921 29.65 -16.12 34.05
N ASP A 922 29.35 -16.73 32.89
CA ASP A 922 30.32 -17.21 31.89
C ASP A 922 29.78 -17.05 30.46
N TYR A 923 30.41 -16.18 29.66
CA TYR A 923 30.05 -15.91 28.27
C TYR A 923 30.22 -17.13 27.32
N ASN A 924 30.93 -18.17 27.76
CA ASN A 924 31.10 -19.42 27.04
C ASN A 924 29.95 -20.41 27.29
N ALA A 925 29.17 -20.23 28.36
CA ALA A 925 27.95 -20.98 28.63
C ALA A 925 26.88 -20.71 27.55
N ASP A 926 25.88 -21.60 27.47
CA ASP A 926 24.86 -21.55 26.42
C ASP A 926 24.15 -20.19 26.31
N PHE A 927 23.92 -19.76 25.07
CA PHE A 927 23.19 -18.54 24.79
C PHE A 927 21.80 -18.60 25.45
N PRO A 928 21.38 -17.57 26.22
CA PRO A 928 20.19 -17.67 27.07
C PRO A 928 18.88 -17.60 26.29
N VAL A 929 18.97 -17.08 25.05
CA VAL A 929 17.93 -17.11 24.02
C VAL A 929 18.59 -17.06 22.64
N ILE A 930 18.09 -17.84 21.68
CA ILE A 930 18.35 -17.70 20.24
C ILE A 930 17.03 -17.58 19.49
N PHE A 931 16.89 -16.53 18.69
CA PHE A 931 15.80 -16.30 17.76
C PHE A 931 16.26 -16.63 16.33
N ILE A 932 15.43 -17.30 15.52
CA ILE A 932 15.71 -17.59 14.10
C ILE A 932 14.51 -17.15 13.25
N SER A 933 14.76 -16.36 12.21
CA SER A 933 13.77 -15.76 11.29
C SER A 933 14.20 -15.90 9.82
N PHE A 934 13.24 -16.19 8.92
CA PHE A 934 13.47 -16.29 7.47
C PHE A 934 12.69 -15.21 6.69
N ALA A 935 13.28 -14.01 6.54
CA ALA A 935 12.61 -12.92 5.81
C ALA A 935 12.29 -13.25 4.35
N SER A 936 13.08 -14.12 3.70
CA SER A 936 12.81 -14.58 2.33
C SER A 936 11.62 -15.55 2.20
N ALA A 937 11.14 -16.14 3.31
CA ALA A 937 9.90 -16.91 3.33
C ALA A 937 8.70 -16.01 3.66
N LYS A 938 8.92 -14.98 4.48
CA LYS A 938 7.90 -14.03 4.94
C LYS A 938 7.50 -12.97 3.91
N ASP A 939 8.38 -12.60 2.98
CA ASP A 939 8.05 -11.68 1.88
C ASP A 939 7.82 -12.44 0.56
N PRO A 940 6.58 -12.52 0.05
CA PRO A 940 6.27 -13.26 -1.18
C PRO A 940 6.89 -12.62 -2.44
N THR A 941 7.43 -11.40 -2.35
CA THR A 941 8.20 -10.78 -3.45
C THR A 941 9.69 -11.05 -3.39
N TYR A 942 10.21 -11.71 -2.34
CA TYR A 942 11.65 -11.84 -2.13
C TYR A 942 12.32 -12.61 -3.28
N HIS A 943 11.76 -13.76 -3.68
CA HIS A 943 12.25 -14.57 -4.80
C HIS A 943 12.32 -13.76 -6.11
N THR A 944 11.26 -13.04 -6.48
CA THR A 944 11.21 -12.21 -7.69
C THR A 944 12.32 -11.14 -7.72
N ARG A 945 12.73 -10.64 -6.56
CA ARG A 945 13.80 -9.64 -6.39
C ARG A 945 15.20 -10.26 -6.19
N ASN A 946 15.27 -11.56 -5.87
CA ASN A 946 16.48 -12.28 -5.49
C ASN A 946 16.39 -13.76 -5.95
N PRO A 947 16.37 -14.06 -7.25
CA PRO A 947 16.11 -15.41 -7.75
C PRO A 947 17.17 -16.43 -7.29
N LYS A 948 16.73 -17.61 -6.87
CA LYS A 948 17.53 -18.72 -6.31
C LYS A 948 18.26 -18.35 -5.02
N LYS A 949 17.65 -17.53 -4.18
CA LYS A 949 18.26 -17.07 -2.92
C LYS A 949 17.25 -16.93 -1.79
N SER A 950 17.67 -17.39 -0.61
CA SER A 950 16.99 -17.17 0.66
C SER A 950 17.94 -16.57 1.70
N VAL A 951 17.37 -16.05 2.79
CA VAL A 951 18.11 -15.51 3.93
C VAL A 951 17.55 -16.00 5.26
N ALA A 952 18.45 -16.24 6.21
CA ALA A 952 18.10 -16.44 7.61
C ALA A 952 18.81 -15.39 8.48
N SER A 953 18.06 -14.85 9.44
CA SER A 953 18.53 -13.91 10.46
C SER A 953 18.44 -14.62 11.81
N ILE A 954 19.56 -14.71 12.51
CA ILE A 954 19.67 -15.33 13.84
C ILE A 954 20.04 -14.24 14.84
N ILE A 955 19.39 -14.18 15.99
CA ILE A 955 19.61 -13.15 17.01
C ILE A 955 19.80 -13.82 18.37
N THR A 956 20.72 -13.30 19.15
CA THR A 956 20.91 -13.63 20.57
C THR A 956 21.28 -12.36 21.33
N VAL A 957 21.55 -12.47 22.63
CA VAL A 957 22.01 -11.36 23.46
C VAL A 957 23.53 -11.34 23.58
N GLY A 958 24.09 -10.18 23.93
CA GLY A 958 25.48 -10.02 24.30
C GLY A 958 25.64 -8.82 25.25
N THR A 959 26.68 -8.86 26.07
CA THR A 959 27.06 -7.73 26.93
C THR A 959 27.85 -6.70 26.12
N TYR A 960 27.88 -5.45 26.57
CA TYR A 960 28.68 -4.42 25.90
C TYR A 960 30.16 -4.47 26.32
N GLU A 961 30.42 -4.66 27.62
CA GLU A 961 31.75 -4.74 28.25
C GLU A 961 32.73 -5.62 27.47
N HIS A 962 32.30 -6.82 27.07
CA HIS A 962 33.13 -7.82 26.38
C HIS A 962 33.59 -7.38 24.96
N VAL A 963 33.07 -6.27 24.43
CA VAL A 963 33.46 -5.70 23.13
C VAL A 963 33.75 -4.20 23.15
N GLU A 964 33.67 -3.53 24.31
CA GLU A 964 33.82 -2.08 24.45
C GLU A 964 35.18 -1.58 23.94
N ASP A 965 36.25 -2.34 24.21
CA ASP A 965 37.62 -2.14 23.69
C ASP A 965 37.72 -2.01 22.16
N TYR A 966 36.67 -2.35 21.41
CA TYR A 966 36.62 -2.31 19.95
C TYR A 966 35.68 -1.24 19.38
N LYS A 967 35.09 -0.39 20.23
CA LYS A 967 34.18 0.71 19.87
C LYS A 967 34.78 1.66 18.86
N ASP A 968 35.87 2.35 19.23
CA ASP A 968 36.53 3.39 18.44
C ASP A 968 37.42 2.82 17.31
N LYS A 969 37.60 1.50 17.26
CA LYS A 969 38.35 0.82 16.19
C LYS A 969 37.51 0.76 14.92
N ARG A 970 38.15 1.05 13.78
CA ARG A 970 37.50 1.18 12.45
C ARG A 970 36.62 -0.03 12.11
N VAL A 971 35.37 0.24 11.74
CA VAL A 971 34.39 -0.78 11.33
C VAL A 971 34.89 -1.64 10.15
N LYS A 972 34.56 -2.94 10.19
CA LYS A 972 35.13 -4.05 9.39
C LYS A 972 36.66 -4.24 9.53
N HIS A 973 37.34 -3.49 10.41
CA HIS A 973 38.80 -3.55 10.64
C HIS A 973 39.18 -3.37 12.13
N ARG A 974 38.50 -4.08 13.04
CA ARG A 974 38.66 -3.94 14.50
C ARG A 974 39.85 -4.70 15.12
N GLY A 975 40.66 -5.38 14.29
CA GLY A 975 41.82 -6.17 14.71
C GLY A 975 41.51 -7.64 14.99
N ASP A 976 42.53 -8.49 14.95
CA ASP A 976 42.37 -9.94 14.83
C ASP A 976 41.70 -10.59 16.04
N ALA A 977 41.91 -10.05 17.25
CA ALA A 977 41.24 -10.53 18.47
C ALA A 977 39.70 -10.37 18.40
N TYR A 978 39.20 -9.28 17.79
CA TYR A 978 37.77 -9.11 17.55
C TYR A 978 37.25 -10.05 16.46
N SER A 979 38.06 -10.32 15.44
CA SER A 979 37.72 -11.30 14.39
C SER A 979 37.59 -12.70 15.00
N GLN A 980 38.56 -13.12 15.82
CA GLN A 980 38.53 -14.41 16.53
C GLN A 980 37.32 -14.54 17.47
N LEU A 981 37.01 -13.49 18.25
CA LEU A 981 35.84 -13.45 19.12
C LEU A 981 34.53 -13.56 18.32
N LYS A 982 34.42 -12.80 17.22
CA LYS A 982 33.30 -12.91 16.26
C LYS A 982 33.19 -14.32 15.68
N ASP A 983 34.31 -14.93 15.31
CA ASP A 983 34.35 -16.25 14.66
C ASP A 983 33.93 -17.37 15.62
N GLN A 984 34.35 -17.32 16.89
CA GLN A 984 33.87 -18.24 17.94
C GLN A 984 32.34 -18.15 18.12
N TRP A 985 31.78 -16.94 18.19
CA TRP A 985 30.33 -16.76 18.32
C TRP A 985 29.58 -17.17 17.05
N LYS A 986 30.17 -16.91 15.88
CA LYS A 986 29.67 -17.33 14.57
C LYS A 986 29.60 -18.86 14.49
N GLU A 987 30.61 -19.58 14.97
CA GLU A 987 30.63 -21.03 14.99
C GLU A 987 29.58 -21.60 15.95
N ARG A 988 29.49 -21.11 17.19
CA ARG A 988 28.49 -21.54 18.18
C ARG A 988 27.04 -21.31 17.70
N MET A 989 26.73 -20.12 17.17
CA MET A 989 25.39 -19.81 16.64
C MET A 989 25.06 -20.63 15.39
N LEU A 990 26.05 -20.90 14.51
CA LEU A 990 25.87 -21.70 13.30
C LEU A 990 25.65 -23.18 13.63
N GLU A 991 26.31 -23.72 14.65
CA GLU A 991 26.07 -25.08 15.13
C GLU A 991 24.61 -25.25 15.58
N ILE A 992 24.08 -24.30 16.35
CA ILE A 992 22.69 -24.34 16.84
C ILE A 992 21.69 -24.18 15.67
N PHE A 993 21.98 -23.31 14.69
CA PHE A 993 21.19 -23.23 13.46
C PHE A 993 21.16 -24.57 12.69
N LEU A 994 22.31 -25.22 12.52
CA LEU A 994 22.41 -26.51 11.81
C LEU A 994 21.85 -27.70 12.63
N LYS A 995 21.73 -27.58 13.95
CA LYS A 995 21.02 -28.53 14.82
C LYS A 995 19.49 -28.48 14.64
N GLU A 996 18.93 -27.36 14.19
CA GLU A 996 17.51 -27.23 13.84
C GLU A 996 17.25 -27.40 12.33
N PHE A 997 18.20 -27.00 11.47
CA PHE A 997 18.08 -27.02 10.00
C PHE A 997 19.26 -27.74 9.30
N PRO A 998 19.51 -29.04 9.59
CA PRO A 998 20.67 -29.76 9.08
C PRO A 998 20.69 -29.89 7.55
N ASN A 999 19.51 -29.90 6.91
CA ASN A 999 19.32 -29.93 5.46
C ASN A 999 19.84 -28.66 4.73
N LEU A 1000 20.07 -27.57 5.45
CA LEU A 1000 20.56 -26.31 4.89
C LEU A 1000 22.10 -26.22 4.85
N LYS A 1001 22.83 -27.17 5.45
CA LYS A 1001 24.29 -27.13 5.56
C LYS A 1001 24.99 -26.86 4.21
N ASP A 1002 24.66 -27.64 3.19
CA ASP A 1002 25.25 -27.54 1.85
C ASP A 1002 24.62 -26.45 0.98
N LYS A 1003 23.76 -25.60 1.58
CA LYS A 1003 23.09 -24.45 0.96
C LYS A 1003 23.66 -23.12 1.45
N ILE A 1004 24.41 -23.10 2.55
CA ILE A 1004 25.04 -21.90 3.08
C ILE A 1004 26.17 -21.45 2.16
N VAL A 1005 26.04 -20.23 1.61
CA VAL A 1005 27.06 -19.60 0.75
C VAL A 1005 27.55 -18.25 1.28
N TYR A 1006 26.96 -17.76 2.37
CA TYR A 1006 27.38 -16.56 3.08
C TYR A 1006 27.03 -16.64 4.57
N VAL A 1007 27.93 -16.19 5.45
CA VAL A 1007 27.69 -15.95 6.88
C VAL A 1007 28.50 -14.73 7.33
N ASP A 1008 27.89 -13.80 8.05
CA ASP A 1008 28.56 -12.75 8.84
C ASP A 1008 27.71 -12.42 10.07
N ASN A 1009 28.33 -11.82 11.10
CA ASN A 1009 27.69 -11.49 12.37
C ASN A 1009 28.02 -10.09 12.91
N GLY A 1010 27.07 -9.49 13.63
CA GLY A 1010 27.17 -8.22 14.34
C GLY A 1010 27.21 -8.43 15.86
N THR A 1011 27.94 -7.57 16.57
CA THR A 1011 28.01 -7.53 18.03
C THR A 1011 27.28 -6.29 18.56
N THR A 1012 27.13 -6.12 19.87
CA THR A 1012 26.54 -4.91 20.48
C THR A 1012 27.26 -3.62 20.02
N VAL A 1013 28.59 -3.65 19.93
CA VAL A 1013 29.45 -2.59 19.37
C VAL A 1013 29.35 -2.44 17.83
N THR A 1014 28.69 -3.35 17.12
CA THR A 1014 28.22 -3.12 15.73
C THR A 1014 26.91 -2.33 15.71
N ASN A 1015 25.98 -2.61 16.63
CA ASN A 1015 24.71 -1.89 16.74
C ASN A 1015 24.92 -0.44 17.21
N ASP A 1016 25.82 -0.21 18.17
CA ASP A 1016 26.28 1.12 18.61
C ASP A 1016 26.64 2.00 17.41
N PHE A 1017 27.55 1.53 16.55
CA PHE A 1017 28.00 2.27 15.37
C PHE A 1017 26.88 2.56 14.36
N TYR A 1018 26.06 1.56 14.02
CA TYR A 1018 25.06 1.73 12.96
C TYR A 1018 23.82 2.49 13.43
N LEU A 1019 23.38 2.31 14.68
CA LEU A 1019 22.15 2.89 15.21
C LEU A 1019 22.38 4.14 16.08
N GLY A 1020 23.61 4.38 16.55
CA GLY A 1020 23.93 5.46 17.48
C GLY A 1020 23.31 5.24 18.86
N THR A 1021 23.09 3.99 19.27
CA THR A 1021 22.49 3.65 20.56
C THR A 1021 23.54 3.59 21.66
N TYR A 1022 23.18 4.09 22.84
CA TYR A 1022 24.04 4.02 24.01
C TYR A 1022 24.35 2.57 24.35
N HIS A 1023 25.64 2.21 24.35
CA HIS A 1023 26.15 0.87 24.64
C HIS A 1023 25.50 -0.22 23.76
N GLY A 1024 25.15 0.12 22.52
CA GLY A 1024 24.51 -0.80 21.58
C GLY A 1024 23.09 -1.24 21.96
N ALA A 1025 22.46 -0.64 22.98
CA ALA A 1025 21.13 -1.00 23.49
C ALA A 1025 20.05 -0.80 22.43
N THR A 1026 19.69 -1.88 21.75
CA THR A 1026 18.76 -1.92 20.60
C THR A 1026 17.32 -1.57 20.99
N CYS A 1027 16.89 -1.91 22.20
CA CYS A 1027 15.54 -1.65 22.71
C CYS A 1027 15.40 -0.34 23.52
N GLY A 1028 16.51 0.38 23.75
CA GLY A 1028 16.55 1.62 24.52
C GLY A 1028 16.74 1.37 26.02
N LEU A 1029 16.12 2.20 26.86
CA LEU A 1029 16.15 2.04 28.32
C LEU A 1029 15.42 0.76 28.77
N ALA A 1030 15.94 0.12 29.81
CA ALA A 1030 15.44 -1.13 30.39
C ALA A 1030 13.94 -1.08 30.73
N HIS A 1031 13.19 -2.12 30.37
CA HIS A 1031 11.73 -2.22 30.56
C HIS A 1031 11.30 -2.66 31.98
N THR A 1032 11.98 -2.14 33.00
CA THR A 1032 11.67 -2.35 34.41
C THR A 1032 10.39 -1.60 34.83
N PRO A 1033 9.78 -1.91 35.99
CA PRO A 1033 8.67 -1.12 36.54
C PRO A 1033 8.97 0.37 36.68
N GLU A 1034 10.22 0.72 37.04
CA GLU A 1034 10.63 2.11 37.24
C GLU A 1034 10.49 2.94 35.95
N ARG A 1035 10.80 2.35 34.80
CA ARG A 1035 10.61 2.98 33.48
C ARG A 1035 9.18 3.47 33.25
N PHE A 1036 8.19 2.73 33.75
CA PHE A 1036 6.78 3.08 33.57
C PHE A 1036 6.29 4.11 34.59
N ARG A 1037 6.92 4.21 35.77
CA ARG A 1037 6.69 5.27 36.76
C ARG A 1037 7.26 6.62 36.34
N GLN A 1038 8.33 6.65 35.54
CA GLN A 1038 9.00 7.86 35.04
C GLN A 1038 8.22 8.59 33.92
N VAL A 1039 6.93 8.82 34.15
CA VAL A 1039 5.96 9.39 33.21
C VAL A 1039 6.34 10.82 32.76
N GLU A 1040 6.89 11.62 33.66
CA GLU A 1040 7.25 13.03 33.44
C GLU A 1040 8.59 13.22 32.72
N ILE A 1041 9.52 12.30 32.95
CA ILE A 1041 10.91 12.36 32.48
C ILE A 1041 11.06 11.70 31.11
N LEU A 1042 10.37 10.57 30.92
CA LEU A 1042 10.25 9.88 29.64
C LEU A 1042 9.02 10.41 28.88
N SER A 1043 8.97 11.73 28.71
CA SER A 1043 7.88 12.50 28.08
C SER A 1043 8.38 13.16 26.77
N PRO A 1044 7.53 13.37 25.75
CA PRO A 1044 7.94 14.07 24.53
C PRO A 1044 8.40 15.52 24.75
N THR A 1045 8.08 16.12 25.90
CA THR A 1045 8.56 17.44 26.32
C THR A 1045 9.88 17.34 27.08
N SER A 1046 10.88 18.12 26.66
CA SER A 1046 12.18 18.22 27.38
C SER A 1046 12.29 19.51 28.21
N PRO A 1047 13.26 19.61 29.15
CA PRO A 1047 13.56 20.86 29.86
C PRO A 1047 14.02 22.02 28.95
N ILE A 1048 14.49 21.73 27.73
CA ILE A 1048 14.96 22.71 26.76
C ILE A 1048 13.79 23.10 25.86
N LYS A 1049 13.43 24.39 25.84
CA LYS A 1049 12.23 24.85 25.16
C LYS A 1049 12.33 24.68 23.63
N ASN A 1050 11.27 24.19 23.00
CA ASN A 1050 11.21 23.75 21.60
C ASN A 1050 12.08 22.53 21.22
N LEU A 1051 12.82 21.91 22.17
CA LEU A 1051 13.39 20.58 21.96
C LEU A 1051 12.37 19.54 22.44
N TYR A 1052 11.97 18.66 21.53
CA TYR A 1052 11.05 17.56 21.79
C TYR A 1052 11.78 16.22 21.67
N LEU A 1053 11.36 15.24 22.46
CA LEU A 1053 11.81 13.86 22.37
C LEU A 1053 10.78 12.97 21.67
N SER A 1054 11.27 11.93 21.02
CA SER A 1054 10.48 10.88 20.38
C SER A 1054 11.29 9.59 20.32
N GLY A 1055 10.67 8.47 19.95
CA GLY A 1055 11.32 7.17 19.89
C GLY A 1055 11.09 6.31 21.13
N GLN A 1056 11.75 5.17 21.16
CA GLN A 1056 11.40 4.06 22.05
C GLN A 1056 11.49 4.40 23.54
N ASP A 1057 12.46 5.20 23.96
CA ASP A 1057 12.62 5.64 25.36
C ASP A 1057 11.36 6.31 25.94
N MET A 1058 10.60 7.03 25.11
CA MET A 1058 9.44 7.81 25.59
C MET A 1058 8.19 6.94 25.85
N LEU A 1059 8.06 5.79 25.18
CA LEU A 1059 6.90 4.91 25.31
C LEU A 1059 7.36 3.47 25.55
N THR A 1060 7.61 2.71 24.49
CA THR A 1060 8.16 1.34 24.56
C THR A 1060 8.95 1.01 23.28
N CYS A 1061 9.59 -0.16 23.26
CA CYS A 1061 10.41 -0.66 22.16
C CYS A 1061 9.56 -1.13 20.96
N GLY A 1062 10.25 -1.63 19.94
CA GLY A 1062 9.64 -2.19 18.74
C GLY A 1062 9.01 -1.13 17.84
N VAL A 1063 8.62 -1.56 16.64
CA VAL A 1063 8.14 -0.64 15.58
C VAL A 1063 6.82 0.02 15.99
N SER A 1064 5.90 -0.70 16.65
CA SER A 1064 4.65 -0.12 17.18
C SER A 1064 4.90 0.91 18.29
N GLY A 1065 5.86 0.67 19.19
CA GLY A 1065 6.23 1.61 20.25
C GLY A 1065 6.81 2.91 19.68
N GLY A 1066 7.72 2.79 18.71
CA GLY A 1066 8.26 3.94 17.97
C GLY A 1066 7.21 4.71 17.17
N LEU A 1067 6.32 4.01 16.45
CA LEU A 1067 5.20 4.62 15.71
C LEU A 1067 4.29 5.44 16.64
N MET A 1068 3.82 4.84 17.73
CA MET A 1068 2.94 5.53 18.67
C MET A 1068 3.67 6.66 19.40
N SER A 1069 4.95 6.50 19.76
CA SER A 1069 5.77 7.59 20.28
C SER A 1069 5.83 8.79 19.33
N GLY A 1070 5.94 8.57 18.02
CA GLY A 1070 5.87 9.64 17.02
C GLY A 1070 4.54 10.43 17.06
N PHE A 1071 3.40 9.75 17.21
CA PHE A 1071 2.10 10.41 17.41
C PHE A 1071 2.00 11.15 18.75
N MET A 1072 2.56 10.58 19.83
CA MET A 1072 2.66 11.22 21.14
C MET A 1072 3.42 12.56 21.08
N THR A 1073 4.56 12.57 20.37
CA THR A 1073 5.36 13.78 20.13
C THR A 1073 4.63 14.80 19.25
N LEU A 1074 3.90 14.36 18.22
CA LEU A 1074 3.09 15.26 17.39
C LEU A 1074 2.02 16.00 18.20
N TYR A 1075 1.36 15.34 19.15
CA TYR A 1075 0.35 15.97 20.01
C TYR A 1075 0.96 16.94 21.03
N ALA A 1076 2.18 16.66 21.53
CA ALA A 1076 2.94 17.59 22.37
C ALA A 1076 3.44 18.83 21.61
N ILE A 1077 3.70 18.70 20.30
CA ILE A 1077 4.07 19.81 19.41
C ILE A 1077 2.84 20.64 19.01
N SER A 1078 1.70 19.99 18.72
CA SER A 1078 0.45 20.66 18.36
C SER A 1078 -0.77 19.84 18.74
N SER A 1079 -1.45 20.26 19.81
CA SER A 1079 -2.62 19.55 20.37
C SER A 1079 -3.80 19.43 19.40
N SER A 1080 -3.93 20.31 18.40
CA SER A 1080 -4.99 20.24 17.39
C SER A 1080 -4.87 19.02 16.46
N LEU A 1081 -3.68 18.39 16.38
CA LEU A 1081 -3.47 17.19 15.57
C LEU A 1081 -4.21 15.95 16.11
N ILE A 1082 -4.50 15.89 17.42
CA ILE A 1082 -5.18 14.75 18.07
C ILE A 1082 -6.61 14.53 17.56
N PHE A 1083 -7.25 15.60 17.05
CA PHE A 1083 -8.59 15.53 16.45
C PHE A 1083 -8.54 15.25 14.94
N LYS A 1084 -7.36 15.42 14.31
CA LYS A 1084 -7.15 15.41 12.86
C LYS A 1084 -6.65 14.06 12.34
N TYR A 1085 -5.85 13.37 13.16
CA TYR A 1085 -5.36 12.01 12.96
C TYR A 1085 -5.64 11.23 14.25
N PRO A 1086 -6.16 9.99 14.21
CA PRO A 1086 -6.32 9.11 13.05
C PRO A 1086 -7.68 9.20 12.30
N LYS A 1087 -8.59 10.14 12.63
CA LYS A 1087 -9.95 10.28 12.06
C LYS A 1087 -10.03 10.63 10.54
N ARG A 1088 -9.01 10.31 9.74
CA ARG A 1088 -8.82 10.85 8.37
C ARG A 1088 -8.77 9.81 7.25
N ASN A 1089 -8.91 8.53 7.59
CA ASN A 1089 -9.14 7.42 6.67
C ASN A 1089 -10.58 6.93 6.86
#